data_AF-T0S9N6-F1
#
_entry.id   AF-T0S9N6-F1
#
_cell.length_a   1.000
_cell.length_b   1.000
_cell.length_c   1.000
_cell.angle_alpha   90.00
_cell.angle_beta   90.00
_cell.angle_gamma   90.00
#
_symmetry.space_group_name_H-M   'P 1'
#
loop_
_entity.id
_entity.type
_entity.pdbx_description
1 polymer ?
#
loop_
_entity_poly.entity_id
_entity_poly.type
_entity_poly.pdbx_seq_one_letter_code
_entity_poly.pdbx_strand_id
1 'polypeptide(L)'
;MTMLQILFGVDNTQVGTYQYDAPTIPRYLRMYMADPTRQMNEVRSMLASGNHIMYMEPDRENASEYTLLAGNCSTYQPSDRLYNESHLLPLLQRLLESLSSPINLYAATHAVLIDCDYTGRAYQDTSIFKAYLVDVNLVNISSIVLQTMVAERSSTHLQTHAGPAIVSTAPMKSFYELPSTTDSSDFYFGLNATSTSNYQTAVSFYFPYENATRFHAMRITETLPTNQWAATVVATNESLIINGYSGYYRNSDNDQVNYIRYVIAMSGNPVRDFVVDLFVSLGHTKDSWAWVQGLVILTLGIRIAFTILVAVVVSVRFFLATKSIWFPDVFTTIKRHIRIRSFLLVFALVIDRFWSLEEYVLTKTFVRYNLLPMFVLGANVRSDFLTLFIVWTDLWATALGLSLPPFVPVALYLVCFGYSNDVVQSLTSNAIEKDVLAYATALYTRNLVDFSETGMNLWTYFALDAATPEQWFMLREFTWFFAPCIGIVAVLLAWKGALLAHEHCCDKRSRRVKVYQAAASGTYTASAMELASLPGIPEHFLDHFLPSEDGLPVAGLVTKRLQPIHMGPDSFQIDHEFLWGAGWVVLHGIYVVRQDDLPRIFTNVIFQASIFKVYCCLLATRPGPPSRVILEPELTTLPYWNLSWRNLSQLSLRSASVLLSKKAGNNDPSGTTKSRFESAKRKTLSQRLSTKKNIYA
;
A
#
# COMPACT_ATOMS: atom_id res chain seq x y z
N MET A 1 -9.86 1.14 -4.24
CA MET A 1 -10.01 2.06 -3.09
C MET A 1 -9.47 3.43 -3.48
N THR A 2 -10.17 4.50 -3.13
CA THR A 2 -9.77 5.88 -3.44
C THR A 2 -9.12 6.53 -2.22
N MET A 3 -8.18 7.47 -2.42
CA MET A 3 -7.56 8.27 -1.33
C MET A 3 -8.58 8.93 -0.41
N LEU A 4 -9.77 9.28 -0.93
CA LEU A 4 -10.89 9.82 -0.16
C LEU A 4 -11.36 8.85 0.93
N GLN A 5 -11.30 7.53 0.69
CA GLN A 5 -11.71 6.52 1.68
C GLN A 5 -10.73 6.46 2.84
N ILE A 6 -9.42 6.65 2.62
CA ILE A 6 -8.41 6.63 3.68
C ILE A 6 -8.60 7.80 4.65
N LEU A 7 -8.98 8.97 4.13
CA LEU A 7 -9.25 10.17 4.93
C LEU A 7 -10.34 9.94 5.98
N PHE A 8 -11.39 9.20 5.62
CA PHE A 8 -12.52 8.89 6.50
C PHE A 8 -12.37 7.55 7.22
N GLY A 9 -11.33 6.79 6.91
CA GLY A 9 -11.11 5.43 7.38
C GLY A 9 -11.66 4.38 6.42
N VAL A 10 -10.90 3.31 6.27
CA VAL A 10 -11.21 2.22 5.35
C VAL A 10 -10.98 0.87 6.01
N ASP A 11 -11.97 0.00 5.90
CA ASP A 11 -11.90 -1.37 6.38
C ASP A 11 -11.26 -2.28 5.33
N ASN A 12 -10.56 -3.31 5.80
CA ASN A 12 -10.02 -4.38 4.96
C ASN A 12 -11.16 -5.12 4.24
N THR A 13 -10.89 -5.68 3.07
CA THR A 13 -11.83 -6.58 2.40
C THR A 13 -11.74 -8.02 2.89
N GLN A 14 -10.64 -8.37 3.55
CA GLN A 14 -10.40 -9.71 4.08
C GLN A 14 -10.55 -9.72 5.59
N VAL A 15 -11.27 -10.73 6.06
CA VAL A 15 -11.50 -11.02 7.46
C VAL A 15 -10.40 -11.97 7.94
N GLY A 16 -9.62 -11.54 8.92
CA GLY A 16 -8.64 -12.38 9.59
C GLY A 16 -9.31 -13.25 10.65
N THR A 17 -8.76 -14.44 10.90
CA THR A 17 -9.23 -15.32 11.98
C THR A 17 -8.11 -15.67 12.93
N TYR A 18 -8.43 -15.70 14.22
CA TYR A 18 -7.55 -16.21 15.28
C TYR A 18 -8.34 -17.21 16.12
N GLN A 19 -7.71 -18.16 16.77
CA GLN A 19 -8.42 -19.17 17.54
C GLN A 19 -7.74 -19.50 18.86
N TYR A 20 -8.56 -19.73 19.89
CA TYR A 20 -8.12 -20.42 21.10
C TYR A 20 -8.73 -21.82 21.16
N ASP A 21 -7.91 -22.81 21.52
CA ASP A 21 -8.26 -24.22 21.50
C ASP A 21 -8.32 -24.75 22.95
N ALA A 22 -9.26 -25.65 23.21
CA ALA A 22 -9.45 -26.39 24.47
C ALA A 22 -9.18 -27.88 24.19
N PRO A 23 -7.90 -28.30 24.16
CA PRO A 23 -7.49 -29.60 23.65
C PRO A 23 -7.91 -30.79 24.53
N THR A 24 -8.27 -30.56 25.80
CA THR A 24 -8.67 -31.61 26.74
C THR A 24 -10.15 -31.94 26.61
N ILE A 25 -10.98 -30.99 26.17
CA ILE A 25 -12.43 -31.17 26.00
C ILE A 25 -12.79 -32.30 25.04
N PRO A 26 -12.16 -32.46 23.86
CA PRO A 26 -12.39 -33.63 23.02
C PRO A 26 -12.19 -34.96 23.76
N ARG A 27 -11.19 -35.06 24.65
CA ARG A 27 -10.95 -36.28 25.44
C ARG A 27 -12.07 -36.50 26.47
N TYR A 28 -12.49 -35.44 27.14
CA TYR A 28 -13.61 -35.46 28.07
C TYR A 28 -14.91 -35.95 27.40
N LEU A 29 -15.20 -35.45 26.20
CA LEU A 29 -16.36 -35.87 25.41
C LEU A 29 -16.26 -37.35 24.98
N ARG A 30 -15.08 -37.83 24.58
CA ARG A 30 -14.88 -39.25 24.23
C ARG A 30 -15.06 -40.18 25.41
N MET A 31 -14.58 -39.79 26.59
CA MET A 31 -14.77 -40.57 27.80
C MET A 31 -16.25 -40.74 28.12
N TYR A 32 -17.06 -39.70 27.94
CA TYR A 32 -18.52 -39.83 28.08
C TYR A 32 -19.11 -40.90 27.17
N MET A 33 -18.63 -40.99 25.93
CA MET A 33 -19.10 -41.98 24.95
C MET A 33 -18.62 -43.40 25.27
N ALA A 34 -17.40 -43.53 25.79
CA ALA A 34 -16.79 -44.81 26.11
C ALA A 34 -17.27 -45.38 27.47
N ASP A 35 -17.25 -44.57 28.52
CA ASP A 35 -17.69 -44.93 29.87
C ASP A 35 -18.33 -43.73 30.61
N PRO A 36 -19.63 -43.47 30.36
CA PRO A 36 -20.34 -42.39 31.03
C PRO A 36 -20.49 -42.63 32.54
N THR A 37 -20.43 -43.89 32.99
CA THR A 37 -20.62 -44.22 34.41
C THR A 37 -19.39 -43.82 35.22
N ARG A 38 -18.19 -44.08 34.70
CA ARG A 38 -16.93 -43.60 35.28
C ARG A 38 -16.95 -42.09 35.44
N GLN A 39 -17.17 -41.35 34.37
CA GLN A 39 -17.14 -39.88 34.40
C GLN A 39 -18.19 -39.31 35.36
N MET A 40 -19.39 -39.90 35.40
CA MET A 40 -20.44 -39.47 36.32
C MET A 40 -20.05 -39.70 37.79
N ASN A 41 -19.38 -40.82 38.09
CA ASN A 41 -18.87 -41.10 39.44
C ASN A 41 -17.73 -40.15 39.84
N GLU A 42 -16.84 -39.79 38.91
CA GLU A 42 -15.78 -38.79 39.14
C GLU A 42 -16.37 -37.44 39.53
N VAL A 43 -17.32 -36.92 38.75
CA VAL A 43 -18.00 -35.64 39.02
C VAL A 43 -18.74 -35.68 40.36
N ARG A 44 -19.47 -36.76 40.66
CA ARG A 44 -20.18 -36.93 41.93
C ARG A 44 -19.24 -36.98 43.14
N SER A 45 -18.15 -37.71 43.04
CA SER A 45 -17.15 -37.85 44.11
C SER A 45 -16.52 -36.50 44.45
N MET A 46 -16.17 -35.72 43.43
CA MET A 46 -15.56 -34.40 43.58
C MET A 46 -16.54 -33.40 44.23
N LEU A 47 -17.80 -33.36 43.78
CA LEU A 47 -18.83 -32.52 44.38
C LEU A 47 -19.14 -32.94 45.83
N ALA A 48 -19.20 -34.25 46.11
CA ALA A 48 -19.40 -34.77 47.46
C ALA A 48 -18.24 -34.40 48.42
N SER A 49 -17.05 -34.17 47.88
CA SER A 49 -15.87 -33.69 48.62
C SER A 49 -15.86 -32.17 48.83
N GLY A 50 -16.89 -31.46 48.36
CA GLY A 50 -17.01 -30.00 48.45
C GLY A 50 -16.32 -29.22 47.33
N ASN A 51 -15.78 -29.89 46.30
CA ASN A 51 -15.12 -29.22 45.19
C ASN A 51 -16.13 -28.88 44.09
N HIS A 52 -16.45 -27.59 43.95
CA HIS A 52 -17.38 -27.10 42.92
C HIS A 52 -16.70 -26.84 41.56
N ILE A 53 -15.37 -26.68 41.57
CA ILE A 53 -14.54 -26.48 40.38
C ILE A 53 -13.58 -27.66 40.23
N MET A 54 -13.50 -28.21 39.02
CA MET A 54 -12.63 -29.31 38.65
C MET A 54 -11.72 -28.88 37.50
N TYR A 55 -10.44 -29.16 37.64
CA TYR A 55 -9.41 -28.79 36.68
C TYR A 55 -9.04 -30.02 35.86
N MET A 56 -9.27 -29.98 34.56
CA MET A 56 -9.03 -31.08 33.64
C MET A 56 -7.64 -30.97 33.03
N GLU A 57 -6.86 -32.04 33.15
CA GLU A 57 -5.56 -32.18 32.49
C GLU A 57 -5.52 -33.41 31.59
N PRO A 58 -4.89 -33.31 30.40
CA PRO A 58 -4.72 -34.46 29.55
C PRO A 58 -3.71 -35.44 30.16
N ASP A 59 -4.00 -36.73 30.05
CA ASP A 59 -3.01 -37.74 30.36
C ASP A 59 -1.86 -37.68 29.33
N ARG A 60 -0.62 -37.69 29.81
CA ARG A 60 0.59 -37.54 28.99
C ARG A 60 0.98 -38.82 28.26
N GLU A 61 0.56 -39.97 28.76
CA GLU A 61 0.87 -41.29 28.21
C GLU A 61 -0.27 -41.81 27.34
N ASN A 62 -1.51 -41.44 27.65
CA ASN A 62 -2.69 -41.87 26.92
C ASN A 62 -3.48 -40.70 26.31
N ALA A 63 -3.47 -40.60 24.98
CA ALA A 63 -4.15 -39.56 24.23
C ALA A 63 -5.69 -39.57 24.37
N SER A 64 -6.30 -40.66 24.86
CA SER A 64 -7.74 -40.75 25.10
C SER A 64 -8.17 -40.39 26.52
N GLU A 65 -7.23 -40.24 27.44
CA GLU A 65 -7.50 -40.06 28.87
C GLU A 65 -7.28 -38.62 29.34
N TYR A 66 -7.97 -38.28 30.43
CA TYR A 66 -7.81 -37.05 31.19
C TYR A 66 -7.86 -37.34 32.69
N THR A 67 -7.40 -36.38 33.49
CA THR A 67 -7.48 -36.42 34.95
C THR A 67 -8.20 -35.19 35.47
N LEU A 68 -8.97 -35.35 36.56
CA LEU A 68 -9.59 -34.25 37.28
C LEU A 68 -8.80 -33.94 38.54
N LEU A 69 -8.43 -32.68 38.70
CA LEU A 69 -7.74 -32.15 39.86
C LEU A 69 -8.68 -31.23 40.65
N ALA A 70 -8.52 -31.24 41.98
CA ALA A 70 -9.16 -30.29 42.87
C ALA A 70 -8.24 -29.08 43.11
N GLY A 71 -8.83 -27.90 43.24
CA GLY A 71 -8.14 -26.69 43.67
C GLY A 71 -7.48 -25.89 42.56
N ASN A 72 -6.57 -26.48 41.78
CA ASN A 72 -5.86 -25.81 40.67
C ASN A 72 -5.34 -26.81 39.62
N CYS A 73 -4.94 -26.30 38.45
CA CYS A 73 -4.08 -27.03 37.51
C CYS A 73 -2.71 -27.35 38.15
N SER A 74 -2.09 -28.46 37.75
CA SER A 74 -0.79 -28.92 38.25
C SER A 74 0.34 -27.93 37.98
N THR A 75 0.27 -27.21 36.86
CA THR A 75 1.24 -26.18 36.48
C THR A 75 0.61 -24.81 36.62
N TYR A 76 0.92 -24.10 37.71
CA TYR A 76 0.38 -22.76 37.94
C TYR A 76 0.88 -21.74 36.90
N GLN A 77 -0.05 -20.94 36.36
CA GLN A 77 0.20 -19.82 35.45
C GLN A 77 -0.33 -18.51 36.06
N PRO A 78 0.26 -17.33 35.77
CA PRO A 78 -0.26 -16.05 36.26
C PRO A 78 -1.75 -15.80 35.91
N SER A 79 -2.22 -16.30 34.77
CA SER A 79 -3.63 -16.23 34.35
C SER A 79 -4.59 -17.05 35.22
N ASP A 80 -4.09 -17.97 36.05
CA ASP A 80 -4.90 -18.83 36.94
C ASP A 80 -5.68 -18.04 37.98
N ARG A 81 -5.31 -16.78 38.21
CA ARG A 81 -6.09 -15.83 39.02
C ARG A 81 -7.56 -15.73 38.57
N LEU A 82 -7.84 -15.87 37.27
CA LEU A 82 -9.20 -15.84 36.72
C LEU A 82 -10.01 -17.09 37.06
N TYR A 83 -9.32 -18.19 37.36
CA TYR A 83 -9.90 -19.51 37.60
C TYR A 83 -9.99 -19.87 39.08
N ASN A 84 -9.54 -18.96 39.97
CA ASN A 84 -9.64 -19.16 41.41
C ASN A 84 -11.11 -19.19 41.84
N GLU A 85 -11.49 -20.17 42.66
CA GLU A 85 -12.85 -20.38 43.16
C GLU A 85 -13.52 -19.13 43.73
N SER A 86 -12.77 -18.38 44.54
CA SER A 86 -13.25 -17.14 45.19
C SER A 86 -13.67 -16.04 44.20
N HIS A 87 -13.11 -16.04 42.99
CA HIS A 87 -13.45 -15.12 41.92
C HIS A 87 -14.48 -15.73 40.97
N LEU A 88 -14.25 -16.98 40.57
CA LEU A 88 -14.95 -17.63 39.48
C LEU A 88 -16.39 -18.02 39.82
N LEU A 89 -16.65 -18.64 40.98
CA LEU A 89 -18.01 -19.06 41.34
C LEU A 89 -18.96 -17.87 41.46
N PRO A 90 -18.63 -16.76 42.15
CA PRO A 90 -19.50 -15.60 42.20
C PRO A 90 -19.73 -14.96 40.82
N LEU A 91 -18.72 -14.96 39.94
CA LEU A 91 -18.82 -14.43 38.60
C LEU A 91 -19.83 -15.23 37.75
N LEU A 92 -19.65 -16.55 37.70
CA LEU A 92 -20.55 -17.43 36.94
C LEU A 92 -21.96 -17.45 37.52
N GLN A 93 -22.11 -17.45 38.85
CA GLN A 93 -23.43 -17.42 39.47
C GLN A 93 -24.21 -16.15 39.06
N ARG A 94 -23.58 -14.96 39.09
CA ARG A 94 -24.21 -13.70 38.64
C ARG A 94 -24.60 -13.74 37.17
N LEU A 95 -23.75 -14.32 36.33
CA LEU A 95 -24.05 -14.52 34.91
C LEU A 95 -25.29 -15.41 34.72
N LEU A 96 -25.34 -16.57 35.38
CA LEU A 96 -26.44 -17.52 35.30
C LEU A 96 -27.77 -16.93 35.80
N GLU A 97 -27.73 -16.20 36.92
CA GLU A 97 -28.90 -15.48 37.45
C GLU A 97 -29.44 -14.46 36.44
N SER A 98 -28.56 -13.73 35.76
CA SER A 98 -28.99 -12.75 34.74
C SER A 98 -29.67 -13.39 33.53
N LEU A 99 -29.29 -14.63 33.20
CA LEU A 99 -29.88 -15.43 32.13
C LEU A 99 -31.13 -16.18 32.59
N SER A 100 -31.59 -15.98 33.83
CA SER A 100 -32.70 -16.74 34.44
C SER A 100 -32.47 -18.25 34.40
N SER A 101 -31.20 -18.67 34.50
CA SER A 101 -30.84 -20.09 34.54
C SER A 101 -31.25 -20.71 35.88
N PRO A 102 -31.82 -21.93 35.88
CA PRO A 102 -32.15 -22.64 37.12
C PRO A 102 -30.91 -23.21 37.84
N ILE A 103 -29.72 -23.06 37.26
CA ILE A 103 -28.48 -23.61 37.78
C ILE A 103 -28.02 -22.82 39.01
N ASN A 104 -27.83 -23.52 40.13
CA ASN A 104 -27.19 -22.98 41.32
C ASN A 104 -25.87 -23.71 41.56
N LEU A 105 -24.75 -23.00 41.37
CA LEU A 105 -23.41 -23.56 41.48
C LEU A 105 -23.05 -23.96 42.92
N TYR A 106 -23.70 -23.36 43.92
CA TYR A 106 -23.53 -23.70 45.33
C TYR A 106 -24.34 -24.94 45.76
N ALA A 107 -25.31 -25.38 44.95
CA ALA A 107 -26.23 -26.46 45.32
C ALA A 107 -25.73 -27.88 45.00
N ALA A 108 -24.45 -28.06 44.66
CA ALA A 108 -23.85 -29.35 44.27
C ALA A 108 -24.63 -30.10 43.16
N THR A 109 -25.35 -29.38 42.31
CA THR A 109 -26.14 -29.92 41.18
C THR A 109 -25.37 -29.89 39.86
N HIS A 110 -24.38 -29.00 39.76
CA HIS A 110 -23.55 -28.80 38.59
C HIS A 110 -22.10 -28.63 39.04
N ALA A 111 -21.19 -29.08 38.18
CA ALA A 111 -19.76 -28.89 38.32
C ALA A 111 -19.26 -27.87 37.30
N VAL A 112 -18.29 -27.05 37.71
CA VAL A 112 -17.52 -26.20 36.79
C VAL A 112 -16.28 -26.97 36.37
N LEU A 113 -16.05 -27.11 35.06
CA LEU A 113 -14.85 -27.72 34.52
C LEU A 113 -13.96 -26.66 33.85
N ILE A 114 -12.67 -26.71 34.13
CA ILE A 114 -11.65 -25.85 33.52
C ILE A 114 -10.68 -26.73 32.73
N ASP A 115 -10.45 -26.41 31.46
CA ASP A 115 -9.38 -27.05 30.67
C ASP A 115 -8.04 -26.37 30.98
N CYS A 116 -7.14 -27.09 31.64
CA CYS A 116 -5.83 -26.57 32.02
C CYS A 116 -4.91 -26.30 30.83
N ASP A 117 -5.16 -26.93 29.68
CA ASP A 117 -4.39 -26.73 28.46
C ASP A 117 -5.08 -25.77 27.48
N TYR A 118 -6.13 -25.07 27.93
CA TYR A 118 -6.79 -24.03 27.13
C TYR A 118 -5.76 -22.99 26.66
N THR A 119 -5.71 -22.70 25.37
CA THR A 119 -4.63 -21.88 24.82
C THR A 119 -4.68 -20.43 25.30
N GLY A 120 -5.85 -19.87 25.63
CA GLY A 120 -5.94 -18.54 26.26
C GLY A 120 -5.18 -18.48 27.59
N ARG A 121 -5.26 -19.56 28.39
CA ARG A 121 -4.47 -19.74 29.62
C ARG A 121 -2.99 -19.96 29.31
N ALA A 122 -2.67 -20.83 28.35
CA ALA A 122 -1.29 -21.13 27.98
C ALA A 122 -0.52 -19.90 27.45
N TYR A 123 -1.20 -19.02 26.70
CA TYR A 123 -0.67 -17.75 26.22
C TYR A 123 -0.76 -16.61 27.24
N GLN A 124 -1.34 -16.87 28.42
CA GLN A 124 -1.57 -15.88 29.48
C GLN A 124 -2.43 -14.69 29.02
N ASP A 125 -3.31 -14.89 28.04
CA ASP A 125 -4.30 -13.90 27.65
C ASP A 125 -5.41 -13.85 28.70
N THR A 126 -5.39 -12.79 29.49
CA THR A 126 -6.32 -12.55 30.60
C THR A 126 -7.53 -11.71 30.19
N SER A 127 -7.69 -11.43 28.89
CA SER A 127 -8.88 -10.75 28.34
C SER A 127 -10.00 -11.70 27.95
N ILE A 128 -9.71 -12.99 27.84
CA ILE A 128 -10.67 -14.04 27.59
C ILE A 128 -10.67 -15.03 28.75
N PHE A 129 -11.86 -15.54 29.03
CA PHE A 129 -12.11 -16.57 30.00
C PHE A 129 -13.00 -17.64 29.36
N LYS A 130 -12.66 -18.92 29.59
CA LYS A 130 -13.47 -20.07 29.18
C LYS A 130 -13.64 -21.06 30.32
N ALA A 131 -14.87 -21.50 30.56
CA ALA A 131 -15.20 -22.59 31.46
C ALA A 131 -16.39 -23.40 30.95
N TYR A 132 -16.58 -24.57 31.52
CA TYR A 132 -17.68 -25.45 31.17
C TYR A 132 -18.53 -25.76 32.39
N LEU A 133 -19.83 -25.90 32.20
CA LEU A 133 -20.76 -26.38 33.22
C LEU A 133 -21.30 -27.74 32.82
N VAL A 134 -21.29 -28.69 33.75
CA VAL A 134 -21.80 -30.03 33.55
C VAL A 134 -22.76 -30.38 34.69
N ASP A 135 -23.93 -30.93 34.36
CA ASP A 135 -24.86 -31.51 35.34
C ASP A 135 -24.24 -32.78 35.97
N VAL A 136 -24.44 -32.99 37.27
CA VAL A 136 -24.10 -34.23 38.00
C VAL A 136 -24.52 -35.52 37.27
N ASN A 137 -25.61 -35.49 36.50
CA ASN A 137 -26.09 -36.62 35.74
C ASN A 137 -25.59 -36.67 34.28
N LEU A 138 -24.67 -35.78 33.90
CA LEU A 138 -24.09 -35.66 32.56
C LEU A 138 -25.16 -35.57 31.45
N VAL A 139 -26.26 -34.87 31.72
CA VAL A 139 -27.35 -34.69 30.73
C VAL A 139 -26.97 -33.61 29.72
N ASN A 140 -26.54 -32.46 30.22
CA ASN A 140 -26.17 -31.30 29.43
C ASN A 140 -24.77 -30.84 29.81
N ILE A 141 -24.08 -30.26 28.82
CA ILE A 141 -22.88 -29.48 29.02
C ILE A 141 -23.13 -28.07 28.47
N SER A 142 -22.53 -27.07 29.12
CA SER A 142 -22.53 -25.69 28.63
C SER A 142 -21.09 -25.19 28.54
N SER A 143 -20.73 -24.56 27.42
CA SER A 143 -19.49 -23.80 27.26
C SER A 143 -19.81 -22.34 27.57
N ILE A 144 -19.05 -21.72 28.47
CA ILE A 144 -19.14 -20.31 28.83
C ILE A 144 -17.87 -19.63 28.38
N VAL A 145 -18.02 -18.66 27.49
CA VAL A 145 -16.94 -17.78 27.05
C VAL A 145 -17.27 -16.36 27.47
N LEU A 146 -16.37 -15.73 28.22
CA LEU A 146 -16.47 -14.33 28.63
C LEU A 146 -15.24 -13.62 28.09
N GLN A 147 -15.45 -12.44 27.49
CA GLN A 147 -14.36 -11.63 26.99
C GLN A 147 -14.56 -10.18 27.38
N THR A 148 -13.47 -9.47 27.68
CA THR A 148 -13.49 -8.01 27.82
C THR A 148 -13.46 -7.35 26.44
N MET A 149 -14.43 -6.50 26.17
CA MET A 149 -14.61 -5.79 24.90
C MET A 149 -15.07 -4.35 25.18
N VAL A 150 -15.34 -3.59 24.13
CA VAL A 150 -15.95 -2.26 24.21
C VAL A 150 -17.37 -2.35 23.68
N ALA A 151 -18.29 -1.64 24.31
CA ALA A 151 -19.68 -1.48 23.90
C ALA A 151 -20.01 0.00 23.72
N GLU A 152 -20.50 0.37 22.54
CA GLU A 152 -21.15 1.65 22.30
C GLU A 152 -22.63 1.54 22.64
N ARG A 153 -23.08 2.41 23.54
CA ARG A 153 -24.44 2.38 24.10
C ARG A 153 -25.30 3.45 23.45
N SER A 154 -26.44 3.05 22.88
CA SER A 154 -27.38 4.00 22.27
C SER A 154 -28.02 4.97 23.26
N SER A 155 -28.19 4.56 24.53
CA SER A 155 -28.85 5.39 25.54
C SER A 155 -27.97 6.56 26.01
N THR A 156 -26.66 6.36 26.08
CA THR A 156 -25.70 7.35 26.57
C THR A 156 -24.86 7.96 25.46
N HIS A 157 -24.83 7.35 24.28
CA HIS A 157 -23.90 7.69 23.18
C HIS A 157 -22.43 7.68 23.63
N LEU A 158 -22.10 6.75 24.53
CA LEU A 158 -20.75 6.58 25.06
C LEU A 158 -20.25 5.18 24.75
N GLN A 159 -18.95 5.10 24.46
CA GLN A 159 -18.21 3.85 24.48
C GLN A 159 -17.82 3.52 25.92
N THR A 160 -18.11 2.31 26.35
CA THR A 160 -17.77 1.79 27.67
C THR A 160 -17.11 0.42 27.53
N HIS A 161 -16.26 0.07 28.48
CA HIS A 161 -15.81 -1.31 28.64
C HIS A 161 -17.00 -2.21 28.98
N ALA A 162 -16.98 -3.43 28.46
CA ALA A 162 -18.02 -4.41 28.66
C ALA A 162 -17.44 -5.83 28.71
N GLY A 163 -18.12 -6.71 29.44
CA GLY A 163 -17.87 -8.15 29.46
C GLY A 163 -19.03 -8.89 28.82
N PRO A 164 -19.10 -9.00 27.48
CA PRO A 164 -20.02 -9.92 26.83
C PRO A 164 -19.67 -11.38 27.16
N ALA A 165 -20.69 -12.15 27.52
CA ALA A 165 -20.62 -13.58 27.76
C ALA A 165 -21.51 -14.32 26.77
N ILE A 166 -20.99 -15.45 26.25
CA ILE A 166 -21.71 -16.39 25.40
C ILE A 166 -21.77 -17.72 26.16
N VAL A 167 -22.99 -18.23 26.36
CA VAL A 167 -23.26 -19.55 26.93
C VAL A 167 -23.83 -20.42 25.83
N SER A 168 -23.07 -21.42 25.39
CA SER A 168 -23.49 -22.41 24.41
C SER A 168 -23.83 -23.71 25.12
N THR A 169 -25.06 -24.20 25.00
CA THR A 169 -25.52 -25.44 25.67
C THR A 169 -25.82 -26.53 24.65
N ALA A 170 -25.38 -27.76 24.94
CA ALA A 170 -25.67 -28.95 24.15
C ALA A 170 -25.93 -30.18 25.02
N PRO A 171 -26.84 -31.10 24.63
CA PRO A 171 -27.01 -32.37 25.32
C PRO A 171 -25.79 -33.28 25.16
N MET A 172 -25.34 -33.95 26.22
CA MET A 172 -24.14 -34.79 26.14
C MET A 172 -24.29 -35.98 25.21
N LYS A 173 -25.49 -36.57 25.16
CA LYS A 173 -25.82 -37.65 24.23
C LYS A 173 -25.79 -37.22 22.76
N SER A 174 -25.72 -35.93 22.45
CA SER A 174 -25.73 -35.47 21.06
C SER A 174 -24.37 -35.60 20.37
N PHE A 175 -23.28 -35.69 21.13
CA PHE A 175 -21.92 -35.83 20.62
C PHE A 175 -21.62 -37.28 20.24
N TYR A 176 -20.90 -37.49 19.14
CA TYR A 176 -20.50 -38.81 18.65
C TYR A 176 -19.15 -38.75 17.92
N GLU A 177 -18.43 -39.88 17.88
CA GLU A 177 -17.19 -40.02 17.12
C GLU A 177 -17.45 -40.28 15.64
N LEU A 178 -16.64 -39.67 14.79
CA LEU A 178 -16.68 -39.91 13.35
C LEU A 178 -15.80 -41.11 12.98
N PRO A 179 -16.18 -41.89 11.94
CA PRO A 179 -15.33 -42.94 11.41
C PRO A 179 -13.98 -42.38 10.93
N SER A 180 -12.89 -43.12 11.17
CA SER A 180 -11.51 -42.71 10.81
C SER A 180 -11.27 -42.52 9.31
N THR A 181 -12.23 -42.89 8.46
CA THR A 181 -12.17 -42.77 6.99
C THR A 181 -12.72 -41.45 6.45
N THR A 182 -13.27 -40.59 7.31
CA THR A 182 -13.93 -39.34 6.91
C THR A 182 -12.90 -38.21 6.83
N ASP A 183 -12.19 -38.16 5.71
CA ASP A 183 -11.06 -37.25 5.45
C ASP A 183 -11.54 -35.86 4.98
N SER A 184 -12.47 -35.24 5.72
CA SER A 184 -13.04 -33.95 5.33
C SER A 184 -12.70 -32.83 6.31
N SER A 185 -12.20 -31.74 5.74
CA SER A 185 -11.86 -30.44 6.35
C SER A 185 -12.93 -29.79 7.23
N ASP A 186 -14.16 -30.30 7.19
CA ASP A 186 -15.32 -29.77 7.92
C ASP A 186 -15.52 -30.41 9.30
N PHE A 187 -14.80 -31.52 9.60
CA PHE A 187 -14.92 -32.23 10.87
C PHE A 187 -13.73 -31.97 11.78
N TYR A 188 -13.96 -31.10 12.76
CA TYR A 188 -12.97 -30.72 13.75
C TYR A 188 -12.77 -31.86 14.77
N PHE A 189 -11.51 -32.24 15.00
CA PHE A 189 -11.10 -33.15 16.09
C PHE A 189 -11.70 -34.56 16.09
N GLY A 190 -12.23 -35.06 14.97
CA GLY A 190 -12.80 -36.42 14.88
C GLY A 190 -14.13 -36.60 15.63
N LEU A 191 -14.79 -35.50 16.01
CA LEU A 191 -16.07 -35.49 16.72
C LEU A 191 -17.13 -34.75 15.90
N ASN A 192 -18.39 -35.10 16.08
CA ASN A 192 -19.51 -34.31 15.58
C ASN A 192 -20.69 -34.33 16.59
N ALA A 193 -21.69 -33.49 16.35
CA ALA A 193 -22.90 -33.44 17.15
C ALA A 193 -24.16 -33.56 16.28
N THR A 194 -25.17 -34.25 16.79
CA THR A 194 -26.49 -34.38 16.17
C THR A 194 -27.40 -33.19 16.44
N SER A 195 -27.05 -32.37 17.43
CA SER A 195 -27.77 -31.15 17.79
C SER A 195 -26.98 -29.91 17.39
N THR A 196 -27.66 -28.77 17.31
CA THR A 196 -27.05 -27.45 17.13
C THR A 196 -26.87 -26.75 18.47
N SER A 197 -25.86 -25.89 18.58
CA SER A 197 -25.61 -25.09 19.78
C SER A 197 -26.78 -24.15 20.08
N ASN A 198 -27.27 -24.17 21.32
CA ASN A 198 -28.22 -23.17 21.81
C ASN A 198 -27.48 -22.05 22.54
N TYR A 199 -27.56 -20.83 22.04
CA TYR A 199 -26.85 -19.67 22.59
C TYR A 199 -27.72 -18.83 23.50
N GLN A 200 -27.21 -18.56 24.69
CA GLN A 200 -27.67 -17.47 25.54
C GLN A 200 -26.53 -16.47 25.69
N THR A 201 -26.84 -15.19 25.55
CA THR A 201 -25.84 -14.13 25.62
C THR A 201 -26.16 -13.13 26.70
N ALA A 202 -25.15 -12.63 27.39
CA ALA A 202 -25.29 -11.57 28.38
C ALA A 202 -24.16 -10.55 28.21
N VAL A 203 -24.35 -9.36 28.77
CA VAL A 203 -23.34 -8.31 28.81
C VAL A 203 -23.29 -7.69 30.20
N SER A 204 -22.10 -7.46 30.70
CA SER A 204 -21.87 -6.63 31.88
C SER A 204 -21.20 -5.33 31.45
N PHE A 205 -21.78 -4.18 31.78
CA PHE A 205 -21.13 -2.88 31.55
C PHE A 205 -20.09 -2.61 32.63
N TYR A 206 -19.05 -1.84 32.30
CA TYR A 206 -17.93 -1.48 33.20
C TYR A 206 -17.11 -2.67 33.74
N PHE A 207 -17.41 -3.87 33.28
CA PHE A 207 -16.62 -5.06 33.55
C PHE A 207 -15.28 -4.96 32.83
N PRO A 208 -14.16 -5.36 33.46
CA PRO A 208 -14.02 -5.97 34.79
C PRO A 208 -13.64 -4.98 35.91
N TYR A 209 -13.69 -3.67 35.64
CA TYR A 209 -13.08 -2.64 36.50
C TYR A 209 -13.97 -2.18 37.65
N GLU A 210 -15.28 -2.35 37.51
CA GLU A 210 -16.21 -2.23 38.63
C GLU A 210 -16.40 -3.59 39.30
N ASN A 211 -16.32 -3.60 40.64
CA ASN A 211 -16.50 -4.82 41.38
C ASN A 211 -17.97 -5.27 41.35
N ALA A 212 -18.19 -6.57 41.19
CA ALA A 212 -19.51 -7.21 41.22
C ALA A 212 -20.54 -6.57 40.27
N THR A 213 -20.11 -6.13 39.08
CA THR A 213 -21.01 -5.65 38.04
C THR A 213 -22.08 -6.67 37.69
N ARG A 214 -23.29 -6.17 37.43
CA ARG A 214 -24.43 -7.00 37.06
C ARG A 214 -24.36 -7.34 35.57
N PHE A 215 -24.66 -8.60 35.25
CA PHE A 215 -24.92 -9.03 33.89
C PHE A 215 -26.37 -8.73 33.49
N HIS A 216 -26.55 -8.40 32.21
CA HIS A 216 -27.83 -8.20 31.58
C HIS A 216 -27.95 -9.16 30.40
N ALA A 217 -29.04 -9.91 30.33
CA ALA A 217 -29.33 -10.73 29.15
C ALA A 217 -29.35 -9.82 27.90
N MET A 218 -28.63 -10.23 26.87
CA MET A 218 -28.56 -9.55 25.59
C MET A 218 -28.96 -10.50 24.47
N ARG A 219 -29.39 -9.95 23.35
CA ARG A 219 -29.61 -10.67 22.10
C ARG A 219 -28.77 -10.06 21.01
N ILE A 220 -27.88 -10.85 20.42
CA ILE A 220 -27.12 -10.46 19.23
C ILE A 220 -28.07 -10.57 18.02
N THR A 221 -28.29 -9.44 17.35
CA THR A 221 -29.19 -9.33 16.20
C THR A 221 -28.49 -9.69 14.91
N GLU A 222 -27.29 -9.16 14.70
CA GLU A 222 -26.46 -9.42 13.53
C GLU A 222 -24.99 -9.05 13.81
N THR A 223 -24.10 -9.53 12.95
CA THR A 223 -22.73 -9.02 12.85
C THR A 223 -22.67 -8.03 11.69
N LEU A 224 -22.31 -6.78 11.99
CA LEU A 224 -22.23 -5.70 11.02
C LEU A 224 -21.08 -5.92 10.02
N PRO A 225 -21.12 -5.32 8.82
CA PRO A 225 -20.03 -5.38 7.84
C PRO A 225 -18.68 -4.87 8.36
N THR A 226 -18.70 -4.01 9.38
CA THR A 226 -17.51 -3.49 10.10
C THR A 226 -16.93 -4.49 11.11
N ASN A 227 -17.48 -5.71 11.16
CA ASN A 227 -17.11 -6.79 12.07
C ASN A 227 -17.33 -6.45 13.56
N GLN A 228 -18.54 -6.00 13.86
CA GLN A 228 -19.00 -5.64 15.21
C GLN A 228 -20.35 -6.32 15.45
N TRP A 229 -20.65 -6.70 16.69
CA TRP A 229 -21.98 -7.21 17.03
C TRP A 229 -22.95 -6.04 17.20
N ALA A 230 -24.07 -6.08 16.46
CA ALA A 230 -25.25 -5.30 16.81
C ALA A 230 -26.09 -6.11 17.77
N ALA A 231 -26.25 -5.65 19.01
CA ALA A 231 -26.95 -6.35 20.07
C ALA A 231 -28.02 -5.48 20.74
N THR A 232 -28.94 -6.13 21.45
CA THR A 232 -30.01 -5.47 22.21
C THR A 232 -30.09 -6.04 23.63
N VAL A 233 -30.17 -5.18 24.64
CA VAL A 233 -30.40 -5.60 26.03
C VAL A 233 -31.86 -6.00 26.19
N VAL A 234 -32.13 -7.23 26.62
CA VAL A 234 -33.49 -7.80 26.62
C VAL A 234 -34.43 -7.03 27.56
N ALA A 235 -33.94 -6.62 28.73
CA ALA A 235 -34.77 -5.98 29.76
C ALA A 235 -35.17 -4.54 29.42
N THR A 236 -34.29 -3.78 28.75
CA THR A 236 -34.48 -2.34 28.48
C THR A 236 -34.73 -2.03 27.01
N ASN A 237 -34.53 -3.01 26.13
CA ASN A 237 -34.51 -2.82 24.68
C ASN A 237 -33.47 -1.77 24.20
N GLU A 238 -32.41 -1.54 24.98
CA GLU A 238 -31.29 -0.66 24.60
C GLU A 238 -30.45 -1.33 23.51
N SER A 239 -30.16 -0.62 22.42
CA SER A 239 -29.27 -1.13 21.36
C SER A 239 -27.80 -0.85 21.68
N LEU A 240 -26.95 -1.81 21.35
CA LEU A 240 -25.52 -1.85 21.61
C LEU A 240 -24.74 -2.19 20.34
N ILE A 241 -23.56 -1.61 20.19
CA ILE A 241 -22.55 -2.09 19.24
C ILE A 241 -21.35 -2.59 20.05
N ILE A 242 -20.98 -3.87 19.92
CA ILE A 242 -19.94 -4.49 20.74
C ILE A 242 -18.81 -5.03 19.85
N ASN A 243 -17.57 -4.71 20.19
CA ASN A 243 -16.37 -5.26 19.55
C ASN A 243 -15.15 -5.13 20.46
N GLY A 244 -14.13 -5.96 20.21
CA GLY A 244 -12.79 -5.77 20.76
C GLY A 244 -11.92 -4.95 19.81
N TYR A 245 -10.82 -4.42 20.34
CA TYR A 245 -9.86 -3.62 19.60
C TYR A 245 -8.44 -4.14 19.82
N SER A 246 -7.59 -4.04 18.81
CA SER A 246 -6.13 -4.19 18.96
C SER A 246 -5.43 -3.42 17.85
N GLY A 247 -4.42 -2.63 18.17
CA GLY A 247 -3.70 -1.82 17.19
C GLY A 247 -3.04 -0.58 17.77
N TYR A 248 -2.85 0.43 16.94
CA TYR A 248 -2.11 1.62 17.37
C TYR A 248 -2.64 2.88 16.69
N TYR A 249 -2.36 4.01 17.32
CA TYR A 249 -2.75 5.33 16.81
C TYR A 249 -1.69 6.37 17.13
N ARG A 250 -1.78 7.51 16.46
CA ARG A 250 -0.96 8.69 16.76
C ARG A 250 -1.87 9.88 17.01
N ASN A 251 -1.56 10.63 18.07
CA ASN A 251 -2.36 11.75 18.61
C ASN A 251 -3.77 11.36 19.09
N SER A 252 -4.64 10.88 18.20
CA SER A 252 -6.00 10.44 18.52
C SER A 252 -6.48 9.36 17.56
N ASP A 253 -7.54 8.65 17.96
CA ASP A 253 -8.28 7.67 17.15
C ASP A 253 -8.89 8.27 15.87
N ASN A 254 -9.00 9.60 15.81
CA ASN A 254 -9.56 10.33 14.69
C ASN A 254 -8.54 10.96 13.75
N ASP A 255 -7.25 10.94 14.11
CA ASP A 255 -6.18 11.55 13.34
C ASP A 255 -5.49 10.51 12.45
N GLN A 256 -4.74 9.59 13.06
CA GLN A 256 -4.00 8.55 12.36
C GLN A 256 -4.04 7.27 13.17
N VAL A 257 -4.62 6.21 12.61
CA VAL A 257 -4.95 5.01 13.38
C VAL A 257 -4.95 3.78 12.47
N ASN A 258 -4.44 2.67 13.00
CA ASN A 258 -4.55 1.36 12.37
C ASN A 258 -4.83 0.32 13.46
N TYR A 259 -5.99 -0.34 13.37
CA TYR A 259 -6.41 -1.31 14.36
C TYR A 259 -7.31 -2.38 13.74
N ILE A 260 -7.48 -3.48 14.44
CA ILE A 260 -8.48 -4.49 14.12
C ILE A 260 -9.70 -4.35 15.02
N ARG A 261 -10.89 -4.57 14.47
CA ARG A 261 -12.12 -4.85 15.23
C ARG A 261 -12.34 -6.34 15.22
N TYR A 262 -12.53 -6.95 16.39
CA TYR A 262 -12.76 -8.38 16.48
C TYR A 262 -13.99 -8.73 17.31
N VAL A 263 -14.58 -9.88 17.00
CA VAL A 263 -15.70 -10.49 17.72
C VAL A 263 -15.52 -12.01 17.76
N ILE A 264 -16.18 -12.69 18.70
CA ILE A 264 -16.20 -14.15 18.76
C ILE A 264 -17.22 -14.68 17.73
N ALA A 265 -16.87 -15.72 16.97
CA ALA A 265 -17.82 -16.39 16.10
C ALA A 265 -18.64 -17.43 16.87
N MET A 266 -19.94 -17.44 16.60
CA MET A 266 -20.87 -18.48 17.03
C MET A 266 -21.10 -19.41 15.83
N SER A 267 -20.55 -20.62 15.86
CA SER A 267 -20.49 -21.48 14.66
C SER A 267 -21.77 -22.28 14.39
N GLY A 268 -22.65 -22.39 15.36
CA GLY A 268 -23.81 -23.29 15.39
C GLY A 268 -23.46 -24.76 15.65
N ASN A 269 -22.18 -25.14 15.58
CA ASN A 269 -21.69 -26.50 15.80
C ASN A 269 -21.20 -26.67 17.25
N PRO A 270 -21.83 -27.53 18.06
CA PRO A 270 -21.40 -27.78 19.44
C PRO A 270 -19.96 -28.26 19.56
N VAL A 271 -19.44 -29.08 18.66
CA VAL A 271 -18.04 -29.51 18.75
C VAL A 271 -17.10 -28.31 18.62
N ARG A 272 -17.38 -27.43 17.66
CA ARG A 272 -16.53 -26.27 17.43
C ARG A 272 -16.63 -25.25 18.57
N ASP A 273 -17.81 -24.88 19.03
CA ASP A 273 -17.95 -23.88 20.11
C ASP A 273 -17.35 -24.34 21.45
N PHE A 274 -17.30 -25.65 21.67
CA PHE A 274 -16.75 -26.22 22.89
C PHE A 274 -15.24 -26.34 22.81
N VAL A 275 -14.70 -26.74 21.66
CA VAL A 275 -13.26 -26.99 21.50
C VAL A 275 -12.50 -25.74 21.05
N VAL A 276 -13.14 -24.82 20.32
CA VAL A 276 -12.46 -23.68 19.67
C VAL A 276 -13.24 -22.39 19.84
N ASP A 277 -12.58 -21.37 20.38
CA ASP A 277 -13.07 -19.99 20.33
C ASP A 277 -12.47 -19.29 19.12
N LEU A 278 -13.26 -19.14 18.07
CA LEU A 278 -12.83 -18.47 16.87
C LEU A 278 -13.09 -16.97 16.96
N PHE A 279 -12.04 -16.17 16.83
CA PHE A 279 -12.12 -14.74 16.62
C PHE A 279 -12.15 -14.41 15.15
N VAL A 280 -13.08 -13.55 14.81
CA VAL A 280 -13.22 -12.96 13.49
C VAL A 280 -12.76 -11.52 13.64
N SER A 281 -11.81 -11.09 12.83
CA SER A 281 -11.15 -9.78 12.94
C SER A 281 -11.11 -9.04 11.60
N LEU A 282 -11.29 -7.74 11.63
CA LEU A 282 -11.28 -6.88 10.45
C LEU A 282 -10.37 -5.68 10.70
N GLY A 283 -9.35 -5.52 9.86
CA GLY A 283 -8.45 -4.37 9.92
C GLY A 283 -9.12 -3.09 9.45
N HIS A 284 -8.80 -1.98 10.10
CA HIS A 284 -9.27 -0.64 9.82
C HIS A 284 -8.07 0.32 9.86
N THR A 285 -7.92 1.14 8.84
CA THR A 285 -6.89 2.20 8.78
C THR A 285 -7.52 3.53 8.43
N LYS A 286 -7.01 4.60 9.03
CA LYS A 286 -7.38 5.99 8.74
C LYS A 286 -6.15 6.87 8.86
N ASP A 287 -6.04 7.80 7.92
CA ASP A 287 -4.99 8.82 7.90
C ASP A 287 -5.59 10.18 7.48
N SER A 288 -5.64 11.11 8.42
CA SER A 288 -6.14 12.47 8.22
C SER A 288 -5.29 13.30 7.24
N TRP A 289 -4.02 12.93 7.02
CA TRP A 289 -3.08 13.62 6.12
C TRP A 289 -3.03 13.01 4.72
N ALA A 290 -3.75 11.92 4.47
CA ALA A 290 -3.78 11.23 3.18
C ALA A 290 -4.17 12.15 2.01
N TRP A 291 -4.95 13.21 2.24
CA TRP A 291 -5.32 14.17 1.19
C TRP A 291 -4.11 14.91 0.61
N VAL A 292 -3.07 15.18 1.40
CA VAL A 292 -1.83 15.84 0.93
C VAL A 292 -1.14 14.94 -0.10
N GLN A 293 -0.96 13.67 0.26
CA GLN A 293 -0.41 12.66 -0.65
C GLN A 293 -1.29 12.50 -1.89
N GLY A 294 -2.61 12.49 -1.70
CA GLY A 294 -3.59 12.43 -2.78
C GLY A 294 -3.45 13.56 -3.80
N LEU A 295 -3.25 14.81 -3.36
CA LEU A 295 -3.02 15.96 -4.25
C LEU A 295 -1.70 15.83 -5.04
N VAL A 296 -0.62 15.38 -4.39
CA VAL A 296 0.67 15.14 -5.04
C VAL A 296 0.55 14.06 -6.12
N ILE A 297 -0.17 12.97 -5.82
CA ILE A 297 -0.40 11.87 -6.77
C ILE A 297 -1.30 12.30 -7.92
N LEU A 298 -2.41 12.98 -7.65
CA LEU A 298 -3.40 13.39 -8.66
C LEU A 298 -2.81 14.38 -9.67
N THR A 299 -2.15 15.43 -9.19
CA THR A 299 -1.60 16.50 -10.04
C THR A 299 -0.54 15.97 -11.02
N LEU A 300 0.31 15.04 -10.56
CA LEU A 300 1.29 14.40 -11.42
C LEU A 300 0.64 13.34 -12.33
N GLY A 301 -0.29 12.54 -11.80
CA GLY A 301 -0.98 11.50 -12.56
C GLY A 301 -1.68 12.08 -13.80
N ILE A 302 -2.36 13.21 -13.65
CA ILE A 302 -2.99 13.95 -14.75
C ILE A 302 -1.94 14.42 -15.77
N ARG A 303 -0.80 14.96 -15.30
CA ARG A 303 0.29 15.42 -16.17
C ARG A 303 0.89 14.26 -16.99
N ILE A 304 1.21 13.15 -16.35
CA ILE A 304 1.77 11.97 -17.02
C ILE A 304 0.75 11.41 -18.02
N ALA A 305 -0.52 11.28 -17.63
CA ALA A 305 -1.60 10.83 -18.51
C ALA A 305 -1.76 11.75 -19.73
N PHE A 306 -1.68 13.06 -19.54
CA PHE A 306 -1.73 14.03 -20.63
C PHE A 306 -0.53 13.88 -21.59
N THR A 307 0.69 13.75 -21.08
CA THR A 307 1.88 13.54 -21.92
C THR A 307 1.81 12.22 -22.69
N ILE A 308 1.32 11.14 -22.06
CA ILE A 308 1.06 9.86 -22.74
C ILE A 308 0.02 10.04 -23.85
N LEU A 309 -1.07 10.76 -23.58
CA LEU A 309 -2.11 11.03 -24.60
C LEU A 309 -1.53 11.80 -25.79
N VAL A 310 -0.74 12.84 -25.53
CA VAL A 310 -0.05 13.61 -26.58
C VAL A 310 0.90 12.72 -27.38
N ALA A 311 1.69 11.88 -26.70
CA ALA A 311 2.57 10.91 -27.32
C ALA A 311 1.80 9.95 -28.25
N VAL A 312 0.67 9.40 -27.80
CA VAL A 312 -0.19 8.52 -28.61
C VAL A 312 -0.72 9.26 -29.84
N VAL A 313 -1.24 10.48 -29.69
CA VAL A 313 -1.76 11.28 -30.81
C VAL A 313 -0.66 11.53 -31.84
N VAL A 314 0.54 11.92 -31.40
CA VAL A 314 1.67 12.19 -32.28
C VAL A 314 2.15 10.92 -32.97
N SER A 315 2.25 9.78 -32.26
CA SER A 315 2.58 8.48 -32.85
C SER A 315 1.59 8.05 -33.93
N VAL A 316 0.28 8.17 -33.66
CA VAL A 316 -0.77 7.82 -34.64
C VAL A 316 -0.65 8.72 -35.87
N ARG A 317 -0.46 10.03 -35.69
CA ARG A 317 -0.29 10.97 -36.81
C ARG A 317 0.98 10.70 -37.60
N PHE A 318 2.07 10.35 -36.93
CA PHE A 318 3.31 9.96 -37.58
C PHE A 318 3.10 8.71 -38.44
N PHE A 319 2.49 7.65 -37.88
CA PHE A 319 2.17 6.43 -38.61
C PHE A 319 1.27 6.69 -39.82
N LEU A 320 0.27 7.55 -39.68
CA LEU A 320 -0.60 7.93 -40.81
C LEU A 320 0.17 8.64 -41.92
N ALA A 321 1.18 9.44 -41.60
CA ALA A 321 1.97 10.22 -42.55
C ALA A 321 3.12 9.44 -43.21
N THR A 322 3.83 8.59 -42.46
CA THR A 322 5.05 7.91 -42.92
C THR A 322 4.88 6.41 -43.14
N LYS A 323 3.77 5.81 -42.67
CA LYS A 323 3.55 4.35 -42.62
C LYS A 323 4.57 3.57 -41.78
N SER A 324 5.35 4.26 -40.95
CA SER A 324 6.31 3.66 -40.03
C SER A 324 5.84 3.79 -38.59
N ILE A 325 6.03 2.75 -37.79
CA ILE A 325 5.68 2.75 -36.37
C ILE A 325 6.80 3.43 -35.60
N TRP A 326 6.46 4.50 -34.88
CA TRP A 326 7.38 5.22 -34.03
C TRP A 326 6.74 5.55 -32.69
N PHE A 327 7.47 5.24 -31.61
CA PHE A 327 7.07 5.53 -30.24
C PHE A 327 8.00 6.60 -29.65
N PRO A 328 7.45 7.76 -29.25
CA PRO A 328 8.21 8.81 -28.58
C PRO A 328 8.69 8.37 -27.20
N ASP A 329 9.86 8.86 -26.80
CA ASP A 329 10.36 8.69 -25.44
C ASP A 329 9.63 9.65 -24.48
N VAL A 330 8.58 9.14 -23.83
CA VAL A 330 7.80 9.92 -22.84
C VAL A 330 8.62 10.25 -21.59
N PHE A 331 9.62 9.41 -21.25
CA PHE A 331 10.35 9.54 -19.99
C PHE A 331 11.15 10.84 -19.92
N THR A 332 11.77 11.22 -21.04
CA THR A 332 12.54 12.47 -21.17
C THR A 332 11.70 13.71 -20.82
N THR A 333 10.43 13.75 -21.25
CA THR A 333 9.50 14.83 -20.95
C THR A 333 9.03 14.82 -19.50
N ILE A 334 8.75 13.65 -18.92
CA ILE A 334 8.20 13.55 -17.55
C ILE A 334 9.28 13.57 -16.46
N LYS A 335 10.56 13.39 -16.79
CA LYS A 335 11.69 13.31 -15.85
C LYS A 335 11.70 14.47 -14.85
N ARG A 336 11.54 15.71 -15.32
CA ARG A 336 11.46 16.90 -14.44
C ARG A 336 10.27 16.81 -13.47
N HIS A 337 9.12 16.35 -13.94
CA HIS A 337 7.93 16.22 -13.10
C HIS A 337 8.05 15.11 -12.07
N ILE A 338 8.69 14.00 -12.41
CA ILE A 338 8.98 12.90 -11.46
C ILE A 338 9.95 13.40 -10.37
N ARG A 339 10.97 14.20 -10.70
CA ARG A 339 11.87 14.83 -9.72
C ARG A 339 11.11 15.74 -8.75
N ILE A 340 10.25 16.61 -9.28
CA ILE A 340 9.40 17.50 -8.45
C ILE A 340 8.48 16.66 -7.54
N ARG A 341 7.87 15.58 -8.07
CA ARG A 341 7.02 14.69 -7.26
C ARG A 341 7.81 14.02 -6.15
N SER A 342 9.01 13.52 -6.43
CA SER A 342 9.89 12.93 -5.41
C SER A 342 10.16 13.93 -4.27
N PHE A 343 10.46 15.19 -4.60
CA PHE A 343 10.64 16.24 -3.59
C PHE A 343 9.37 16.51 -2.79
N LEU A 344 8.22 16.68 -3.45
CA LEU A 344 6.93 16.90 -2.79
C LEU A 344 6.50 15.71 -1.92
N LEU A 345 6.86 14.50 -2.33
CA LEU A 345 6.59 13.27 -1.60
C LEU A 345 7.43 13.18 -0.33
N VAL A 346 8.73 13.48 -0.40
CA VAL A 346 9.58 13.58 0.80
C VAL A 346 9.04 14.66 1.74
N PHE A 347 8.63 15.81 1.20
CA PHE A 347 8.01 16.87 2.00
C PHE A 347 6.69 16.42 2.65
N ALA A 348 5.84 15.70 1.91
CA ALA A 348 4.60 15.16 2.45
C ALA A 348 4.87 14.13 3.56
N LEU A 349 5.84 13.23 3.39
CA LEU A 349 6.26 12.28 4.42
C LEU A 349 6.78 12.97 5.68
N VAL A 350 7.50 14.07 5.55
CA VAL A 350 8.01 14.85 6.70
C VAL A 350 6.85 15.53 7.45
N ILE A 351 5.88 16.11 6.73
CA ILE A 351 4.69 16.71 7.35
C ILE A 351 3.86 15.66 8.07
N ASP A 352 3.68 14.51 7.43
CA ASP A 352 2.99 13.31 7.95
C ASP A 352 3.77 12.61 9.09
N ARG A 353 4.95 13.13 9.45
CA ARG A 353 5.87 12.54 10.43
C ARG A 353 6.09 11.05 10.17
N PHE A 354 6.21 10.67 8.90
CA PHE A 354 6.44 9.31 8.43
C PHE A 354 5.40 8.26 8.85
N TRP A 355 4.17 8.65 9.20
CA TRP A 355 3.10 7.72 9.61
C TRP A 355 2.91 6.58 8.61
N SER A 356 2.72 6.90 7.33
CA SER A 356 2.53 5.90 6.27
C SER A 356 3.70 4.89 6.15
N LEU A 357 4.91 5.25 6.58
CA LEU A 357 6.05 4.33 6.61
C LEU A 357 5.99 3.40 7.83
N GLU A 358 5.72 3.96 9.00
CA GLU A 358 5.59 3.22 10.25
C GLU A 358 4.43 2.23 10.19
N GLU A 359 3.28 2.68 9.68
CA GLU A 359 2.10 1.84 9.47
C GLU A 359 2.41 0.64 8.58
N TYR A 360 3.09 0.88 7.46
CA TYR A 360 3.49 -0.18 6.53
C TYR A 360 4.40 -1.20 7.20
N VAL A 361 5.42 -0.72 7.92
CA VAL A 361 6.40 -1.56 8.58
C VAL A 361 5.74 -2.41 9.67
N LEU A 362 5.02 -1.79 10.61
CA LEU A 362 4.34 -2.49 11.69
C LEU A 362 3.35 -3.53 11.16
N THR A 363 2.54 -3.15 10.17
CA THR A 363 1.56 -4.07 9.57
C THR A 363 2.25 -5.26 8.90
N LYS A 364 3.31 -5.03 8.11
CA LYS A 364 4.04 -6.12 7.44
C LYS A 364 4.70 -7.07 8.43
N THR A 365 5.29 -6.53 9.50
CA THR A 365 5.92 -7.33 10.55
C THR A 365 4.89 -8.14 11.33
N PHE A 366 3.77 -7.55 11.75
CA PHE A 366 2.73 -8.29 12.48
C PHE A 366 2.10 -9.42 11.65
N VAL A 367 1.87 -9.18 10.36
CA VAL A 367 1.41 -10.23 9.44
C VAL A 367 2.48 -11.31 9.25
N ARG A 368 3.77 -10.94 9.14
CA ARG A 368 4.88 -11.90 8.96
C ARG A 368 4.99 -12.89 10.13
N TYR A 369 4.81 -12.44 11.36
CA TYR A 369 4.88 -13.29 12.55
C TYR A 369 3.51 -13.78 13.03
N ASN A 370 2.45 -13.60 12.23
CA ASN A 370 1.10 -14.06 12.56
C ASN A 370 0.57 -13.52 13.90
N LEU A 371 0.97 -12.30 14.27
CA LEU A 371 0.57 -11.65 15.52
C LEU A 371 -0.80 -10.98 15.41
N LEU A 372 -0.99 -10.15 14.37
CA LEU A 372 -2.25 -9.46 14.09
C LEU A 372 -2.50 -9.39 12.59
N PRO A 373 -3.74 -9.68 12.12
CA PRO A 373 -4.13 -9.53 10.72
C PRO A 373 -4.45 -8.06 10.38
N MET A 374 -3.47 -7.17 10.63
CA MET A 374 -3.58 -5.74 10.32
C MET A 374 -3.57 -5.50 8.81
N PHE A 375 -4.08 -4.35 8.40
CA PHE A 375 -4.23 -3.99 6.99
C PHE A 375 -3.61 -2.63 6.71
N VAL A 376 -2.92 -2.53 5.56
CA VAL A 376 -2.33 -1.29 5.06
C VAL A 376 -2.51 -1.22 3.54
N LEU A 377 -2.69 -0.01 3.00
CA LEU A 377 -2.75 0.20 1.55
C LEU A 377 -1.36 0.16 0.91
N GLY A 378 -0.84 -1.05 0.73
CA GLY A 378 0.49 -1.27 0.15
C GLY A 378 0.68 -0.71 -1.27
N ALA A 379 -0.39 -0.39 -2.00
CA ALA A 379 -0.31 0.23 -3.32
C ALA A 379 0.27 1.66 -3.28
N ASN A 380 0.00 2.43 -2.22
CA ASN A 380 0.51 3.79 -2.05
C ASN A 380 2.03 3.74 -1.84
N VAL A 381 2.47 2.98 -0.83
CA VAL A 381 3.88 2.73 -0.53
C VAL A 381 4.62 2.23 -1.78
N ARG A 382 4.05 1.27 -2.51
CA ARG A 382 4.64 0.76 -3.76
C ARG A 382 4.87 1.87 -4.80
N SER A 383 3.88 2.74 -5.01
CA SER A 383 3.99 3.83 -6.00
C SER A 383 5.00 4.88 -5.58
N ASP A 384 5.07 5.18 -4.30
CA ASP A 384 5.87 6.27 -3.76
C ASP A 384 7.36 5.90 -3.73
N PHE A 385 7.68 4.72 -3.21
CA PHE A 385 9.05 4.19 -3.25
C PHE A 385 9.53 3.89 -4.67
N LEU A 386 8.64 3.52 -5.61
CA LEU A 386 9.02 3.41 -7.03
C LEU A 386 9.48 4.76 -7.58
N THR A 387 8.76 5.84 -7.25
CA THR A 387 9.12 7.18 -7.71
C THR A 387 10.47 7.61 -7.12
N LEU A 388 10.68 7.39 -5.82
CA LEU A 388 11.96 7.66 -5.15
C LEU A 388 13.10 6.87 -5.80
N PHE A 389 12.89 5.57 -6.08
CA PHE A 389 13.89 4.71 -6.69
C PHE A 389 14.29 5.16 -8.11
N ILE A 390 13.31 5.55 -8.92
CA ILE A 390 13.53 6.05 -10.27
C ILE A 390 14.35 7.34 -10.23
N VAL A 391 14.01 8.29 -9.34
CA VAL A 391 14.76 9.55 -9.19
C VAL A 391 16.16 9.30 -8.67
N TRP A 392 16.33 8.41 -7.69
CA TRP A 392 17.64 8.01 -7.18
C TRP A 392 18.53 7.48 -8.30
N THR A 393 18.01 6.54 -9.09
CA THR A 393 18.74 5.96 -10.23
C THR A 393 19.09 7.02 -11.28
N ASP A 394 18.15 7.93 -11.58
CA ASP A 394 18.36 9.00 -12.54
C ASP A 394 19.45 9.98 -12.10
N LEU A 395 19.50 10.35 -10.82
CA LEU A 395 20.51 11.25 -10.27
C LEU A 395 21.91 10.65 -10.42
N TRP A 396 22.10 9.39 -10.03
CA TRP A 396 23.38 8.70 -10.16
C TRP A 396 23.79 8.45 -11.62
N ALA A 397 22.85 8.01 -12.46
CA ALA A 397 23.12 7.83 -13.89
C ALA A 397 23.48 9.16 -14.57
N THR A 398 22.81 10.26 -14.22
CA THR A 398 23.14 11.61 -14.73
C THR A 398 24.51 12.07 -14.23
N ALA A 399 24.81 11.91 -12.93
CA ALA A 399 26.09 12.29 -12.35
C ALA A 399 27.28 11.52 -12.97
N LEU A 400 27.08 10.26 -13.33
CA LEU A 400 28.09 9.42 -13.99
C LEU A 400 28.13 9.62 -15.52
N GLY A 401 27.21 10.40 -16.09
CA GLY A 401 27.10 10.60 -17.54
C GLY A 401 26.72 9.31 -18.29
N LEU A 402 25.95 8.42 -17.66
CA LEU A 402 25.50 7.16 -18.23
C LEU A 402 24.05 7.26 -18.70
N SER A 403 23.70 6.59 -19.79
CA SER A 403 22.31 6.47 -20.27
C SER A 403 21.76 5.10 -19.88
N LEU A 404 20.70 5.06 -19.07
CA LEU A 404 20.06 3.82 -18.63
C LEU A 404 18.58 3.82 -19.03
N PRO A 405 18.05 2.76 -19.66
CA PRO A 405 16.63 2.72 -20.00
C PRO A 405 15.74 2.57 -18.75
N PRO A 406 14.67 3.36 -18.60
CA PRO A 406 13.80 3.37 -17.41
C PRO A 406 13.18 2.04 -17.02
N PHE A 407 13.01 1.10 -17.95
CA PHE A 407 12.43 -0.21 -17.64
C PHE A 407 13.34 -1.04 -16.72
N VAL A 408 14.65 -0.82 -16.75
CA VAL A 408 15.61 -1.56 -15.90
C VAL A 408 15.40 -1.28 -14.41
N PRO A 409 15.43 -0.02 -13.93
CA PRO A 409 15.14 0.26 -12.53
C PRO A 409 13.71 -0.09 -12.14
N VAL A 410 12.73 0.08 -13.04
CA VAL A 410 11.33 -0.32 -12.76
C VAL A 410 11.23 -1.82 -12.53
N ALA A 411 11.81 -2.63 -13.41
CA ALA A 411 11.80 -4.08 -13.27
C ALA A 411 12.54 -4.54 -12.00
N LEU A 412 13.72 -3.99 -11.74
CA LEU A 412 14.49 -4.29 -10.53
C LEU A 412 13.68 -3.97 -9.26
N TYR A 413 13.06 -2.80 -9.20
CA TYR A 413 12.22 -2.41 -8.07
C TYR A 413 11.02 -3.35 -7.89
N LEU A 414 10.31 -3.69 -8.98
CA LEU A 414 9.15 -4.58 -8.90
C LEU A 414 9.52 -5.98 -8.41
N VAL A 415 10.68 -6.50 -8.82
CA VAL A 415 11.22 -7.77 -8.31
C VAL A 415 11.54 -7.65 -6.81
N CYS A 416 12.29 -6.63 -6.40
CA CYS A 416 12.64 -6.44 -4.98
C CYS A 416 11.41 -6.20 -4.09
N PHE A 417 10.41 -5.46 -4.58
CA PHE A 417 9.15 -5.25 -3.85
C PHE A 417 8.33 -6.54 -3.75
N GLY A 418 8.25 -7.31 -4.84
CA GLY A 418 7.55 -8.60 -4.87
C GLY A 418 8.14 -9.63 -3.91
N TYR A 419 9.46 -9.65 -3.78
CA TYR A 419 10.21 -10.51 -2.85
C TYR A 419 10.66 -9.77 -1.58
N SER A 420 9.95 -8.71 -1.18
CA SER A 420 10.40 -7.82 -0.09
C SER A 420 10.62 -8.54 1.24
N ASN A 421 9.73 -9.47 1.61
CA ASN A 421 9.90 -10.29 2.82
C ASN A 421 11.16 -11.17 2.74
N ASP A 422 11.36 -11.84 1.61
CA ASP A 422 12.50 -12.74 1.41
C ASP A 422 13.82 -11.96 1.42
N VAL A 423 13.85 -10.76 0.82
CA VAL A 423 15.02 -9.87 0.84
C VAL A 423 15.33 -9.42 2.26
N VAL A 424 14.31 -9.01 3.02
CA VAL A 424 14.48 -8.59 4.41
C VAL A 424 15.02 -9.73 5.26
N GLN A 425 14.44 -10.93 5.15
CA GLN A 425 14.88 -12.11 5.91
C GLN A 425 16.28 -12.60 5.49
N SER A 426 16.59 -12.62 4.19
CA SER A 426 17.88 -13.11 3.67
C SER A 426 19.06 -12.19 4.03
N LEU A 427 18.80 -10.89 4.20
CA LEU A 427 19.83 -9.91 4.55
C LEU A 427 19.96 -9.69 6.06
N THR A 428 19.10 -10.30 6.89
CA THR A 428 19.20 -10.25 8.34
C THR A 428 19.74 -11.55 8.94
N SER A 429 20.48 -11.43 10.04
CA SER A 429 20.96 -12.59 10.78
C SER A 429 19.86 -13.18 11.67
N ASN A 430 19.99 -14.47 12.01
CA ASN A 430 19.08 -15.15 12.93
C ASN A 430 19.00 -14.49 14.32
N ALA A 431 20.03 -13.76 14.74
CA ALA A 431 20.02 -13.02 15.99
C ALA A 431 19.06 -11.83 15.91
N ILE A 432 19.17 -11.02 14.85
CA ILE A 432 18.28 -9.87 14.60
C ILE A 432 16.83 -10.33 14.43
N GLU A 433 16.60 -11.47 13.78
CA GLU A 433 15.25 -12.03 13.65
C GLU A 433 14.59 -12.33 15.00
N LYS A 434 15.35 -12.86 15.97
CA LYS A 434 14.86 -13.10 17.33
C LYS A 434 14.55 -11.79 18.05
N ASP A 435 15.42 -10.78 17.90
CA ASP A 435 15.23 -9.47 18.51
C ASP A 435 13.99 -8.77 17.92
N VAL A 436 13.77 -8.86 16.60
CA VAL A 436 12.58 -8.33 15.93
C VAL A 436 11.32 -9.04 16.41
N LEU A 437 11.34 -10.38 16.51
CA LEU A 437 10.18 -11.13 17.02
C LEU A 437 9.87 -10.71 18.46
N ALA A 438 10.88 -10.64 19.34
CA ALA A 438 10.69 -10.21 20.72
C ALA A 438 10.13 -8.78 20.81
N TYR A 439 10.65 -7.85 20.00
CA TYR A 439 10.17 -6.48 19.93
C TYR A 439 8.73 -6.39 19.40
N ALA A 440 8.41 -7.11 18.33
CA ALA A 440 7.07 -7.16 17.76
C ALA A 440 6.06 -7.79 18.73
N THR A 441 6.44 -8.85 19.44
CA THR A 441 5.61 -9.46 20.50
C THR A 441 5.40 -8.50 21.67
N ALA A 442 6.43 -7.73 22.07
CA ALA A 442 6.27 -6.70 23.10
C ALA A 442 5.32 -5.57 22.67
N LEU A 443 5.41 -5.10 21.41
CA LEU A 443 4.46 -4.13 20.86
C LEU A 443 3.04 -4.71 20.75
N TYR A 444 2.91 -5.97 20.34
CA TYR A 444 1.64 -6.67 20.29
C TYR A 444 1.00 -6.73 21.68
N THR A 445 1.74 -7.20 22.69
CA THR A 445 1.25 -7.33 24.07
C THR A 445 0.96 -6.01 24.76
N ARG A 446 1.56 -4.88 24.32
CA ARG A 446 1.20 -3.52 24.80
C ARG A 446 -0.28 -3.17 24.56
N ASN A 447 -0.95 -3.83 23.62
CA ASN A 447 -2.39 -3.68 23.43
C ASN A 447 -3.21 -4.24 24.60
N LEU A 448 -2.66 -5.16 25.39
CA LEU A 448 -3.32 -5.71 26.56
C LEU A 448 -3.02 -4.80 27.76
N VAL A 449 -4.04 -4.11 28.26
CA VAL A 449 -3.87 -3.20 29.40
C VAL A 449 -4.16 -3.93 30.70
N ASP A 450 -3.14 -4.00 31.54
CA ASP A 450 -3.20 -4.51 32.90
C ASP A 450 -3.83 -3.48 33.84
N PHE A 451 -5.09 -3.69 34.21
CA PHE A 451 -5.84 -2.75 35.06
C PHE A 451 -6.12 -3.29 36.46
N SER A 452 -6.11 -4.62 36.64
CA SER A 452 -6.39 -5.25 37.93
C SER A 452 -5.45 -6.41 38.19
N GLU A 453 -4.98 -6.52 39.43
CA GLU A 453 -4.20 -7.67 39.90
C GLU A 453 -5.04 -8.95 39.96
N THR A 454 -6.38 -8.84 40.02
CA THR A 454 -7.29 -9.97 40.23
C THR A 454 -8.37 -10.14 39.14
N GLY A 455 -8.54 -9.14 38.27
CA GLY A 455 -9.56 -9.13 37.22
C GLY A 455 -9.03 -9.49 35.84
N MET A 456 -9.95 -9.51 34.87
CA MET A 456 -9.61 -9.63 33.46
C MET A 456 -8.95 -8.34 32.95
N ASN A 457 -8.15 -8.45 31.90
CA ASN A 457 -7.49 -7.33 31.22
C ASN A 457 -8.19 -7.01 29.91
N LEU A 458 -7.96 -5.85 29.30
CA LEU A 458 -8.64 -5.46 28.07
C LEU A 458 -7.63 -5.25 26.94
N TRP A 459 -7.90 -5.87 25.79
CA TRP A 459 -7.28 -5.49 24.54
C TRP A 459 -7.85 -4.16 24.04
N THR A 460 -6.95 -3.22 23.80
CA THR A 460 -7.23 -1.91 23.23
C THR A 460 -6.16 -1.58 22.18
N TYR A 461 -6.22 -0.39 21.60
CA TYR A 461 -5.11 0.17 20.82
C TYR A 461 -4.29 1.16 21.66
N PHE A 462 -3.00 1.26 21.39
CA PHE A 462 -2.08 2.15 22.14
C PHE A 462 -1.58 3.32 21.30
N ALA A 463 -1.17 4.40 21.96
CA ALA A 463 -0.56 5.55 21.30
C ALA A 463 0.89 5.24 20.91
N LEU A 464 1.26 5.50 19.66
CA LEU A 464 2.65 5.54 19.22
C LEU A 464 3.28 6.85 19.68
N ASP A 465 4.30 6.70 20.53
CA ASP A 465 5.16 7.77 20.99
C ASP A 465 6.19 8.13 19.91
N ALA A 466 6.80 9.32 19.97
CA ALA A 466 7.79 9.74 18.98
C ALA A 466 9.05 8.83 18.88
N ALA A 467 9.27 7.97 19.87
CA ALA A 467 10.36 7.00 19.90
C ALA A 467 9.97 5.60 19.39
N THR A 468 8.68 5.36 19.14
CA THR A 468 8.13 4.07 18.69
C THR A 468 7.47 4.22 17.32
N PRO A 469 7.79 3.36 16.33
CA PRO A 469 8.72 2.24 16.38
C PRO A 469 10.20 2.66 16.39
N GLU A 470 11.07 1.80 16.94
CA GLU A 470 12.51 2.08 17.01
C GLU A 470 13.17 2.17 15.63
N GLN A 471 14.13 3.07 15.47
CA GLN A 471 14.74 3.38 14.17
C GLN A 471 15.49 2.19 13.55
N TRP A 472 16.12 1.34 14.36
CA TRP A 472 16.82 0.15 13.85
C TRP A 472 15.84 -0.86 13.25
N PHE A 473 14.64 -0.99 13.84
CA PHE A 473 13.58 -1.87 13.36
C PHE A 473 13.04 -1.35 12.03
N MET A 474 12.81 -0.04 11.93
CA MET A 474 12.44 0.62 10.68
C MET A 474 13.51 0.40 9.59
N LEU A 475 14.79 0.61 9.90
CA LEU A 475 15.89 0.42 8.96
C LEU A 475 15.96 -1.02 8.45
N ARG A 476 15.79 -2.00 9.36
CA ARG A 476 15.74 -3.42 9.03
C ARG A 476 14.62 -3.71 8.04
N GLU A 477 13.42 -3.23 8.32
CA GLU A 477 12.25 -3.52 7.48
C GLU A 477 12.31 -2.78 6.14
N PHE A 478 13.02 -1.66 6.03
CA PHE A 478 13.29 -0.99 4.76
C PHE A 478 14.53 -1.51 4.01
N THR A 479 15.16 -2.58 4.46
CA THR A 479 16.31 -3.18 3.76
C THR A 479 15.94 -3.61 2.33
N TRP A 480 14.70 -4.05 2.08
CA TRP A 480 14.23 -4.37 0.72
C TRP A 480 14.30 -3.18 -0.24
N PHE A 481 14.23 -1.94 0.26
CA PHE A 481 14.33 -0.73 -0.54
C PHE A 481 15.76 -0.20 -0.62
N PHE A 482 16.49 -0.17 0.50
CA PHE A 482 17.86 0.33 0.51
C PHE A 482 18.83 -0.59 -0.24
N ALA A 483 18.65 -1.92 -0.16
CA ALA A 483 19.49 -2.88 -0.85
C ALA A 483 19.55 -2.66 -2.38
N PRO A 484 18.42 -2.56 -3.12
CA PRO A 484 18.47 -2.25 -4.54
C PRO A 484 18.98 -0.82 -4.83
N CYS A 485 18.77 0.16 -3.94
CA CYS A 485 19.34 1.51 -4.10
C CYS A 485 20.86 1.49 -4.07
N ILE A 486 21.46 0.72 -3.15
CA ILE A 486 22.91 0.55 -3.06
C ILE A 486 23.42 -0.31 -4.23
N GLY A 487 22.72 -1.40 -4.52
CA GLY A 487 23.07 -2.33 -5.60
C GLY A 487 23.14 -1.66 -6.97
N ILE A 488 22.14 -0.83 -7.31
CA ILE A 488 22.13 -0.14 -8.61
C ILE A 488 23.26 0.89 -8.72
N VAL A 489 23.60 1.58 -7.63
CA VAL A 489 24.73 2.52 -7.61
C VAL A 489 26.04 1.76 -7.82
N ALA A 490 26.25 0.64 -7.14
CA ALA A 490 27.44 -0.20 -7.33
C ALA A 490 27.58 -0.68 -8.78
N VAL A 491 26.47 -1.13 -9.40
CA VAL A 491 26.46 -1.54 -10.83
C VAL A 491 26.79 -0.37 -11.75
N LEU A 492 26.22 0.81 -11.53
CA LEU A 492 26.51 2.00 -12.34
C LEU A 492 27.97 2.46 -12.21
N LEU A 493 28.54 2.40 -11.01
CA LEU A 493 29.96 2.69 -10.76
C LEU A 493 30.87 1.69 -11.47
N ALA A 494 30.57 0.38 -11.37
CA ALA A 494 31.31 -0.67 -12.06
C ALA A 494 31.21 -0.50 -13.59
N TRP A 495 30.03 -0.18 -14.11
CA TRP A 495 29.81 0.12 -15.53
C TRP A 495 30.69 1.30 -15.98
N LYS A 496 30.67 2.42 -15.23
CA LYS A 496 31.48 3.59 -15.56
C LYS A 496 32.97 3.26 -15.54
N GLY A 497 33.42 2.49 -14.54
CA GLY A 497 34.80 2.01 -14.45
C GLY A 497 35.21 1.17 -15.66
N ALA A 498 34.34 0.24 -16.09
CA ALA A 498 34.55 -0.59 -17.27
C ALA A 498 34.62 0.25 -18.56
N LEU A 499 33.77 1.26 -18.72
CA LEU A 499 33.82 2.18 -19.87
C LEU A 499 35.13 2.97 -19.90
N LEU A 500 35.56 3.52 -18.76
CA LEU A 500 36.82 4.27 -18.67
C LEU A 500 38.04 3.37 -18.96
N ALA A 501 38.03 2.13 -18.47
CA ALA A 501 39.07 1.15 -18.78
C ALA A 501 39.06 0.78 -20.28
N HIS A 502 37.89 0.59 -20.87
CA HIS A 502 37.75 0.30 -22.31
C HIS A 502 38.21 1.48 -23.17
N GLU A 503 37.83 2.72 -22.83
CA GLU A 503 38.34 3.92 -23.51
C GLU A 503 39.86 4.01 -23.38
N HIS A 504 40.43 3.79 -22.20
CA HIS A 504 41.88 3.84 -22.01
C HIS A 504 42.64 2.76 -22.83
N CYS A 505 42.06 1.57 -22.99
CA CYS A 505 42.64 0.45 -23.73
C CYS A 505 42.43 0.55 -25.26
N CYS A 506 41.25 0.97 -25.72
CA CYS A 506 40.88 0.95 -27.14
C CYS A 506 41.04 2.31 -27.84
N ASP A 507 40.97 3.45 -27.14
CA ASP A 507 41.04 4.76 -27.76
C ASP A 507 42.46 5.11 -28.24
N LYS A 508 43.51 4.49 -27.65
CA LYS A 508 44.87 4.50 -28.20
C LYS A 508 44.96 3.91 -29.62
N ARG A 509 44.03 3.02 -30.01
CA ARG A 509 44.01 2.34 -31.31
C ARG A 509 43.09 3.01 -32.33
N SER A 510 42.01 3.67 -31.90
CA SER A 510 40.99 4.27 -32.78
C SER A 510 41.27 5.73 -33.19
N ARG A 511 41.93 6.51 -32.33
CA ARG A 511 42.24 7.93 -32.60
C ARG A 511 43.11 8.14 -33.85
N ARG A 512 43.96 7.16 -34.20
CA ARG A 512 44.76 7.21 -35.44
C ARG A 512 43.95 6.98 -36.72
N VAL A 513 42.76 6.38 -36.66
CA VAL A 513 41.99 5.99 -37.85
C VAL A 513 40.91 7.02 -38.20
N LYS A 514 40.24 7.62 -37.21
CA LYS A 514 39.17 8.61 -37.44
C LYS A 514 39.66 9.97 -37.97
N VAL A 515 40.89 10.38 -37.64
CA VAL A 515 41.46 11.67 -38.09
C VAL A 515 41.69 11.71 -39.61
N TYR A 516 41.95 10.56 -40.24
CA TYR A 516 42.20 10.49 -41.69
C TYR A 516 40.93 10.55 -42.55
N GLN A 517 39.74 10.27 -41.99
CA GLN A 517 38.50 10.16 -42.77
C GLN A 517 37.63 11.42 -42.70
N ALA A 518 37.76 12.24 -41.66
CA ALA A 518 37.01 13.49 -41.49
C ALA A 518 37.50 14.63 -42.41
N ALA A 519 38.74 14.58 -42.89
CA ALA A 519 39.32 15.60 -43.76
C ALA A 519 38.80 15.55 -45.22
N ALA A 520 38.02 14.53 -45.62
CA ALA A 520 37.75 14.24 -47.03
C ALA A 520 36.34 14.58 -47.55
N SER A 521 35.32 14.89 -46.72
CA SER A 521 33.92 14.99 -47.19
C SER A 521 33.09 16.22 -46.79
N GLY A 522 33.59 17.15 -45.96
CA GLY A 522 32.86 18.40 -45.64
C GLY A 522 31.54 18.24 -44.85
N THR A 523 31.10 17.01 -44.59
CA THR A 523 30.01 16.63 -43.69
C THR A 523 30.58 15.92 -42.47
N TYR A 524 30.21 16.37 -41.29
CA TYR A 524 30.58 15.72 -40.02
C TYR A 524 29.35 15.54 -39.14
N THR A 525 29.45 14.62 -38.19
CA THR A 525 28.43 14.39 -37.18
C THR A 525 28.87 14.98 -35.86
N ALA A 526 27.96 15.69 -35.18
CA ALA A 526 28.20 16.26 -33.87
C ALA A 526 27.16 15.73 -32.88
N SER A 527 27.57 15.42 -31.66
CA SER A 527 26.64 15.10 -30.59
C SER A 527 25.89 16.36 -30.12
N ALA A 528 24.72 16.18 -29.51
CA ALA A 528 23.95 17.29 -28.95
C ALA A 528 24.74 18.14 -27.93
N MET A 529 25.67 17.52 -27.19
CA MET A 529 26.54 18.20 -26.23
C MET A 529 27.66 19.02 -26.89
N GLU A 530 28.11 18.61 -28.07
CA GLU A 530 29.14 19.32 -28.85
C GLU A 530 28.56 20.51 -29.63
N LEU A 531 27.23 20.63 -29.77
CA LEU A 531 26.64 21.79 -30.43
C LEU A 531 26.95 23.11 -29.71
N ALA A 532 26.98 23.11 -28.37
CA ALA A 532 27.26 24.34 -27.63
C ALA A 532 28.70 24.87 -27.86
N SER A 533 29.64 24.00 -28.25
CA SER A 533 31.04 24.37 -28.48
C SER A 533 31.39 24.67 -29.95
N LEU A 534 30.44 24.47 -30.89
CA LEU A 534 30.68 24.67 -32.31
C LEU A 534 30.39 26.11 -32.76
N PRO A 535 31.33 26.78 -33.47
CA PRO A 535 31.13 28.14 -33.96
C PRO A 535 30.11 28.19 -35.11
N GLY A 536 29.17 29.14 -35.06
CA GLY A 536 28.19 29.38 -36.12
C GLY A 536 26.79 28.80 -35.86
N ILE A 537 26.53 28.21 -34.69
CA ILE A 537 25.18 27.83 -34.28
C ILE A 537 24.45 29.08 -33.74
N PRO A 538 23.17 29.32 -34.11
CA PRO A 538 22.43 30.46 -33.60
C PRO A 538 22.28 30.42 -32.07
N GLU A 539 22.60 31.51 -31.38
CA GLU A 539 22.50 31.60 -29.90
C GLU A 539 21.08 31.32 -29.40
N HIS A 540 20.06 31.93 -30.03
CA HIS A 540 18.65 31.67 -29.71
C HIS A 540 18.24 30.20 -29.87
N PHE A 541 18.89 29.45 -30.77
CA PHE A 541 18.62 28.02 -30.90
C PHE A 541 19.14 27.25 -29.68
N LEU A 542 20.35 27.57 -29.22
CA LEU A 542 20.93 26.97 -28.02
C LEU A 542 20.09 27.29 -26.78
N ASP A 543 19.67 28.56 -26.62
CA ASP A 543 18.87 29.00 -25.47
C ASP A 543 17.50 28.31 -25.38
N HIS A 544 16.87 28.01 -26.53
CA HIS A 544 15.50 27.48 -26.57
C HIS A 544 15.43 25.95 -26.65
N PHE A 545 16.42 25.30 -27.27
CA PHE A 545 16.41 23.86 -27.52
C PHE A 545 17.50 23.10 -26.75
N LEU A 546 18.51 23.79 -26.18
CA LEU A 546 19.61 23.24 -25.38
C LEU A 546 19.96 24.11 -24.14
N PRO A 547 18.99 24.55 -23.31
CA PRO A 547 19.29 25.43 -22.18
C PRO A 547 20.25 24.78 -21.17
N SER A 548 21.27 25.54 -20.77
CA SER A 548 22.44 25.13 -19.98
C SER A 548 22.17 24.43 -18.63
N GLU A 549 20.94 24.41 -18.12
CA GLU A 549 20.62 23.79 -16.82
C GLU A 549 20.00 22.38 -16.94
N ASP A 550 19.41 22.03 -18.09
CA ASP A 550 18.62 20.80 -18.29
C ASP A 550 18.70 20.28 -19.74
N GLY A 551 19.72 20.69 -20.53
CA GLY A 551 19.87 20.38 -21.97
C GLY A 551 19.59 18.91 -22.32
N LEU A 552 19.27 18.62 -23.61
CA LEU A 552 18.70 17.33 -24.04
C LEU A 552 19.23 16.15 -23.21
N PRO A 553 18.36 15.28 -22.66
CA PRO A 553 18.78 14.22 -21.77
C PRO A 553 19.63 13.20 -22.53
N VAL A 554 20.94 13.44 -22.57
CA VAL A 554 21.95 12.53 -23.12
C VAL A 554 22.38 11.53 -22.05
N ALA A 555 22.20 11.87 -20.77
CA ALA A 555 22.52 11.06 -19.60
C ALA A 555 21.35 10.96 -18.61
N GLY A 556 21.44 9.99 -17.71
CA GLY A 556 20.37 9.60 -16.80
C GLY A 556 19.46 8.54 -17.40
N LEU A 557 18.19 8.57 -16.99
CA LEU A 557 17.19 7.65 -17.50
C LEU A 557 16.66 8.11 -18.87
N VAL A 558 16.98 7.33 -19.91
CA VAL A 558 16.63 7.62 -21.31
C VAL A 558 16.35 6.30 -22.04
N THR A 559 15.21 6.16 -22.73
CA THR A 559 14.90 4.90 -23.45
C THR A 559 15.72 4.72 -24.73
N LYS A 560 16.05 5.83 -25.40
CA LYS A 560 16.83 5.82 -26.64
C LYS A 560 17.91 6.89 -26.61
N ARG A 561 19.14 6.50 -26.97
CA ARG A 561 20.22 7.47 -27.18
C ARG A 561 19.92 8.25 -28.46
N LEU A 562 19.94 9.58 -28.36
CA LEU A 562 19.75 10.46 -29.51
C LEU A 562 20.83 10.19 -30.56
N GLN A 563 20.41 10.08 -31.82
CA GLN A 563 21.34 9.97 -32.93
C GLN A 563 22.17 11.25 -33.06
N PRO A 564 23.44 11.15 -33.49
CA PRO A 564 24.27 12.32 -33.71
C PRO A 564 23.70 13.19 -34.84
N ILE A 565 23.82 14.50 -34.68
CA ILE A 565 23.27 15.50 -35.59
C ILE A 565 24.16 15.59 -36.82
N HIS A 566 23.53 15.55 -37.99
CA HIS A 566 24.21 15.65 -39.28
C HIS A 566 24.43 17.13 -39.61
N MET A 567 25.69 17.55 -39.69
CA MET A 567 26.09 18.90 -40.05
C MET A 567 26.35 18.99 -41.56
N GLY A 568 25.62 19.88 -42.23
CA GLY A 568 25.85 20.27 -43.62
C GLY A 568 26.56 21.63 -43.73
N PRO A 569 26.94 22.05 -44.95
CA PRO A 569 27.74 23.28 -45.17
C PRO A 569 27.04 24.57 -44.73
N ASP A 570 25.72 24.68 -44.89
CA ASP A 570 24.94 25.90 -44.58
C ASP A 570 23.84 25.68 -43.52
N SER A 571 23.62 24.43 -43.11
CA SER A 571 22.52 24.06 -42.21
C SER A 571 22.77 22.72 -41.55
N PHE A 572 22.20 22.51 -40.36
CA PHE A 572 22.17 21.21 -39.69
C PHE A 572 20.74 20.67 -39.59
N GLN A 573 20.58 19.36 -39.66
CA GLN A 573 19.28 18.71 -39.60
C GLN A 573 19.00 18.18 -38.20
N ILE A 574 17.88 18.63 -37.64
CA ILE A 574 17.33 18.18 -36.38
C ILE A 574 16.28 17.12 -36.67
N ASP A 575 16.43 15.96 -36.05
CA ASP A 575 15.47 14.88 -36.22
C ASP A 575 14.23 15.04 -35.34
N HIS A 576 13.15 14.36 -35.71
CA HIS A 576 11.90 14.31 -34.95
C HIS A 576 12.10 13.82 -33.50
N GLU A 577 13.03 12.88 -33.27
CA GLU A 577 13.37 12.41 -31.91
C GLU A 577 14.02 13.51 -31.05
N PHE A 578 14.83 14.38 -31.66
CA PHE A 578 15.47 15.50 -30.96
C PHE A 578 14.43 16.55 -30.56
N LEU A 579 13.52 16.92 -31.46
CA LEU A 579 12.45 17.88 -31.16
C LEU A 579 11.55 17.37 -30.02
N TRP A 580 11.19 16.09 -30.05
CA TRP A 580 10.42 15.48 -28.98
C TRP A 580 11.18 15.47 -27.65
N GLY A 581 12.44 15.01 -27.66
CA GLY A 581 13.28 14.92 -26.45
C GLY A 581 13.64 16.28 -25.85
N ALA A 582 13.62 17.34 -26.65
CA ALA A 582 13.75 18.73 -26.20
C ALA A 582 12.41 19.32 -25.66
N GLY A 583 11.31 18.57 -25.69
CA GLY A 583 10.01 19.00 -25.18
C GLY A 583 9.18 19.84 -26.15
N TRP A 584 9.41 19.73 -27.47
CA TRP A 584 8.71 20.50 -28.50
C TRP A 584 7.85 19.61 -29.40
N VAL A 585 6.73 20.16 -29.89
CA VAL A 585 5.82 19.49 -30.84
C VAL A 585 5.34 20.50 -31.88
N VAL A 586 5.08 20.03 -33.10
CA VAL A 586 4.54 20.86 -34.19
C VAL A 586 3.01 20.85 -34.15
N LEU A 587 2.42 22.01 -33.90
CA LEU A 587 1.00 22.29 -33.96
C LEU A 587 0.59 22.86 -35.33
N HIS A 588 -0.43 22.27 -35.94
CA HIS A 588 -1.00 22.71 -37.23
C HIS A 588 0.03 22.79 -38.38
N GLY A 589 1.14 22.04 -38.27
CA GLY A 589 2.20 22.00 -39.29
C GLY A 589 3.01 23.29 -39.44
N ILE A 590 2.77 24.32 -38.61
CA ILE A 590 3.36 25.67 -38.76
C ILE A 590 4.02 26.13 -37.45
N TYR A 591 3.41 25.84 -36.30
CA TYR A 591 3.87 26.36 -35.01
C TYR A 591 4.58 25.28 -34.22
N VAL A 592 5.82 25.53 -33.80
CA VAL A 592 6.56 24.67 -32.87
C VAL A 592 6.31 25.20 -31.47
N VAL A 593 5.61 24.41 -30.67
CA VAL A 593 5.17 24.78 -29.32
C VAL A 593 5.74 23.81 -28.30
N ARG A 594 5.96 24.30 -27.08
CA ARG A 594 6.40 23.47 -25.97
C ARG A 594 5.27 22.54 -25.53
N GLN A 595 5.59 21.27 -25.26
CA GLN A 595 4.63 20.26 -24.81
C GLN A 595 3.93 20.70 -23.51
N ASP A 596 4.68 21.33 -22.59
CA ASP A 596 4.17 21.84 -21.31
C ASP A 596 3.11 22.94 -21.45
N ASP A 597 3.12 23.67 -22.57
CA ASP A 597 2.19 24.76 -22.85
C ASP A 597 0.92 24.29 -23.55
N LEU A 598 0.86 23.03 -24.02
CA LEU A 598 -0.33 22.50 -24.69
C LEU A 598 -1.61 22.68 -23.84
N PRO A 599 -1.67 22.34 -22.54
CA PRO A 599 -2.87 22.57 -21.74
C PRO A 599 -3.32 24.03 -21.74
N ARG A 600 -2.37 24.98 -21.71
CA ARG A 600 -2.65 26.42 -21.76
C ARG A 600 -3.21 26.84 -23.12
N ILE A 601 -2.68 26.27 -24.21
CA ILE A 601 -3.19 26.48 -25.57
C ILE A 601 -4.62 25.94 -25.68
N PHE A 602 -4.88 24.72 -25.17
CA PHE A 602 -6.23 24.18 -25.11
C PHE A 602 -7.14 25.17 -24.40
N THR A 603 -6.85 25.55 -23.14
CA THR A 603 -7.66 26.52 -22.38
C THR A 603 -7.94 27.81 -23.15
N ASN A 604 -6.92 28.44 -23.75
CA ASN A 604 -7.11 29.66 -24.53
C ASN A 604 -8.05 29.48 -25.73
N VAL A 605 -7.99 28.34 -26.43
CA VAL A 605 -8.84 28.02 -27.58
C VAL A 605 -10.27 27.64 -27.14
N ILE A 606 -10.43 26.92 -26.03
CA ILE A 606 -11.75 26.58 -25.46
C ILE A 606 -12.51 27.86 -25.10
N PHE A 607 -11.87 28.73 -24.33
CA PHE A 607 -12.48 29.95 -23.81
C PHE A 607 -12.41 31.13 -24.78
N GLN A 608 -11.80 30.96 -25.96
CA GLN A 608 -11.59 32.02 -26.96
C GLN A 608 -10.99 33.30 -26.35
N ALA A 609 -10.10 33.14 -25.36
CA ALA A 609 -9.56 34.23 -24.56
C ALA A 609 -8.05 34.05 -24.34
N SER A 610 -7.31 35.17 -24.26
CA SER A 610 -5.88 35.19 -23.94
C SER A 610 -5.65 35.06 -22.43
N ILE A 611 -6.04 33.93 -21.85
CA ILE A 611 -5.86 33.68 -20.41
C ILE A 611 -4.38 33.48 -20.10
N PHE A 612 -3.68 32.73 -20.96
CA PHE A 612 -2.25 32.45 -20.82
C PHE A 612 -1.46 32.96 -22.02
N LYS A 613 -0.31 33.59 -21.79
CA LYS A 613 0.65 33.90 -22.87
C LYS A 613 1.46 32.66 -23.21
N VAL A 614 1.43 32.25 -24.48
CA VAL A 614 2.17 31.09 -25.01
C VAL A 614 3.06 31.55 -26.16
N TYR A 615 4.29 31.06 -26.19
CA TYR A 615 5.27 31.37 -27.23
C TYR A 615 5.49 30.15 -28.15
N CYS A 616 5.82 30.42 -29.41
CA CYS A 616 6.07 29.41 -30.43
C CYS A 616 7.18 29.84 -31.40
N CYS A 617 7.85 28.87 -32.01
CA CYS A 617 8.75 29.08 -33.15
C CYS A 617 8.01 28.76 -34.45
N LEU A 618 8.39 29.39 -35.57
CA LEU A 618 7.74 29.19 -36.86
C LEU A 618 8.50 28.17 -37.72
N LEU A 619 7.75 27.32 -38.43
CA LEU A 619 8.27 26.44 -39.47
C LEU A 619 8.01 27.06 -40.84
N ALA A 620 9.09 27.41 -41.54
CA ALA A 620 9.04 27.90 -42.91
C ALA A 620 9.39 26.77 -43.89
N THR A 621 8.54 26.50 -44.88
CA THR A 621 8.86 25.59 -45.98
C THR A 621 9.56 26.34 -47.10
N ARG A 622 10.81 25.99 -47.39
CA ARG A 622 11.52 26.56 -48.54
C ARG A 622 11.21 25.74 -49.80
N PRO A 623 10.66 26.35 -50.86
CA PRO A 623 10.45 25.67 -52.13
C PRO A 623 11.80 25.42 -52.82
N GLY A 624 12.07 24.16 -53.13
CA GLY A 624 13.26 23.66 -53.84
C GLY A 624 13.26 22.13 -53.78
N PRO A 625 13.88 21.40 -54.72
CA PRO A 625 14.01 19.95 -54.62
C PRO A 625 15.31 19.57 -53.88
N PRO A 626 15.26 18.84 -52.74
CA PRO A 626 14.08 18.44 -51.96
C PRO A 626 13.54 19.59 -51.09
N SER A 627 12.23 19.60 -50.83
CA SER A 627 11.57 20.65 -50.05
C SER A 627 12.07 20.59 -48.60
N ARG A 628 12.82 21.61 -48.17
CA ARG A 628 13.37 21.65 -46.80
C ARG A 628 12.46 22.46 -45.89
N VAL A 629 12.13 21.87 -44.75
CA VAL A 629 11.44 22.54 -43.66
C VAL A 629 12.50 23.22 -42.80
N ILE A 630 12.41 24.54 -42.68
CA ILE A 630 13.36 25.37 -41.93
C ILE A 630 12.70 25.79 -40.63
N LEU A 631 13.39 25.54 -39.51
CA LEU A 631 13.00 26.02 -38.19
C LEU A 631 13.60 27.41 -37.98
N GLU A 632 12.74 28.42 -37.79
CA GLU A 632 13.16 29.76 -37.37
C GLU A 632 13.26 29.78 -35.84
N PRO A 633 14.45 29.96 -35.24
CA PRO A 633 14.63 29.86 -33.79
C PRO A 633 14.14 31.09 -33.01
N GLU A 634 13.38 32.00 -33.64
CA GLU A 634 12.86 33.23 -33.00
C GLU A 634 11.50 32.95 -32.34
N LEU A 635 11.39 33.21 -31.03
CA LEU A 635 10.15 33.06 -30.28
C LEU A 635 9.16 34.18 -30.63
N THR A 636 7.96 33.78 -31.04
CA THR A 636 6.83 34.68 -31.30
C THR A 636 5.62 34.28 -30.46
N THR A 637 4.74 35.23 -30.15
CA THR A 637 3.50 34.92 -29.41
C THR A 637 2.54 34.12 -30.30
N LEU A 638 2.01 33.01 -29.79
CA LEU A 638 1.09 32.15 -30.53
C LEU A 638 -0.25 32.89 -30.79
N PRO A 639 -0.66 33.11 -32.06
CA PRO A 639 -1.93 33.75 -32.37
C PRO A 639 -3.09 32.76 -32.18
N TYR A 640 -3.58 32.61 -30.95
CA TYR A 640 -4.61 31.63 -30.58
C TYR A 640 -5.94 31.80 -31.33
N TRP A 641 -6.29 33.03 -31.74
CA TRP A 641 -7.48 33.31 -32.55
C TRP A 641 -7.46 32.67 -33.95
N ASN A 642 -6.28 32.28 -34.45
CA ASN A 642 -6.15 31.56 -35.73
C ASN A 642 -6.24 30.03 -35.55
N LEU A 643 -6.43 29.53 -34.33
CA LEU A 643 -6.48 28.09 -34.03
C LEU A 643 -7.93 27.66 -33.75
N SER A 644 -8.40 26.67 -34.50
CA SER A 644 -9.66 25.97 -34.21
C SER A 644 -9.41 24.72 -33.37
N TRP A 645 -10.46 24.18 -32.75
CA TRP A 645 -10.42 22.88 -32.08
C TRP A 645 -9.87 21.75 -32.95
N ARG A 646 -10.14 21.77 -34.26
CA ARG A 646 -9.59 20.78 -35.21
C ARG A 646 -8.07 20.91 -35.34
N ASN A 647 -7.52 22.12 -35.23
CA ASN A 647 -6.08 22.37 -35.34
C ASN A 647 -5.32 21.79 -34.14
N LEU A 648 -5.96 21.72 -32.96
CA LEU A 648 -5.39 21.09 -31.76
C LEU A 648 -5.21 19.58 -31.90
N SER A 649 -5.99 18.92 -32.77
CA SER A 649 -5.83 17.49 -33.10
C SER A 649 -4.75 17.21 -34.16
N GLN A 650 -4.12 18.26 -34.68
CA GLN A 650 -3.06 18.19 -35.70
C GLN A 650 -1.70 18.43 -35.06
N LEU A 651 -1.37 17.59 -34.07
CA LEU A 651 -0.03 17.50 -33.50
C LEU A 651 0.82 16.56 -34.35
N SER A 652 2.03 16.99 -34.69
CA SER A 652 2.96 16.20 -35.51
C SER A 652 4.41 16.45 -35.10
N LEU A 653 5.29 15.58 -35.55
CA LEU A 653 6.74 15.77 -35.52
C LEU A 653 7.28 15.55 -36.93
N ARG A 654 8.17 16.43 -37.36
CA ARG A 654 8.89 16.33 -38.63
C ARG A 654 10.32 16.79 -38.40
N SER A 655 11.28 16.15 -39.06
CA SER A 655 12.67 16.61 -39.06
C SER A 655 12.73 18.01 -39.70
N ALA A 656 13.52 18.91 -39.10
CA ALA A 656 13.64 20.29 -39.54
C ALA A 656 15.12 20.67 -39.70
N SER A 657 15.44 21.54 -40.65
CA SER A 657 16.78 22.08 -40.83
C SER A 657 16.90 23.45 -40.16
N VAL A 658 18.01 23.70 -39.48
CA VAL A 658 18.35 25.02 -38.90
C VAL A 658 19.52 25.60 -39.67
N LEU A 659 19.43 26.89 -40.03
CA LEU A 659 20.49 27.60 -40.75
C LEU A 659 21.63 27.98 -39.80
N LEU A 660 22.86 27.80 -40.27
CA LEU A 660 24.04 28.28 -39.54
C LEU A 660 24.13 29.81 -39.61
N SER A 661 24.49 30.44 -38.49
CA SER A 661 24.79 31.86 -38.42
C SER A 661 26.10 32.15 -39.14
N LYS A 662 26.06 32.98 -40.19
CA LYS A 662 27.28 33.46 -40.85
C LYS A 662 28.03 34.36 -39.89
N LYS A 663 29.21 33.94 -39.45
CA LYS A 663 30.08 34.78 -38.61
C LYS A 663 30.47 36.03 -39.40
N ALA A 664 30.14 37.21 -38.87
CA ALA A 664 30.62 38.48 -39.36
C ALA A 664 32.16 38.50 -39.24
N GLY A 665 32.84 38.38 -40.37
CA GLY A 665 34.30 38.26 -40.41
C GLY A 665 34.81 38.29 -41.84
N ASN A 666 35.10 39.51 -42.29
CA ASN A 666 35.76 39.95 -43.51
C ASN A 666 34.97 40.00 -44.85
N ASN A 667 34.76 41.27 -45.22
CA ASN A 667 34.47 41.86 -46.53
C ASN A 667 33.04 41.72 -47.07
N ASP A 668 32.27 42.78 -46.81
CA ASP A 668 31.24 43.29 -47.73
C ASP A 668 31.82 43.39 -49.16
N PRO A 669 31.01 43.13 -50.21
CA PRO A 669 29.95 44.10 -50.52
C PRO A 669 28.59 43.53 -50.95
N SER A 670 27.57 44.36 -50.67
CA SER A 670 26.32 44.56 -51.42
C SER A 670 25.05 43.79 -50.96
N GLY A 671 24.37 44.36 -49.96
CA GLY A 671 23.11 45.11 -50.17
C GLY A 671 21.87 44.47 -50.83
N THR A 672 21.87 43.21 -51.28
CA THR A 672 20.79 42.70 -52.18
C THR A 672 19.94 41.57 -51.63
N THR A 673 20.27 40.97 -50.48
CA THR A 673 19.53 39.82 -49.94
C THR A 673 18.45 40.19 -48.92
N LYS A 674 18.63 41.27 -48.15
CA LYS A 674 17.65 41.72 -47.14
C LYS A 674 16.37 42.29 -47.77
N SER A 675 16.48 43.00 -48.90
CA SER A 675 15.30 43.57 -49.60
C SER A 675 14.48 42.52 -50.36
N ARG A 676 15.10 41.40 -50.79
CA ARG A 676 14.40 40.29 -51.44
C ARG A 676 13.56 39.45 -50.46
N PHE A 677 13.97 39.36 -49.19
CA PHE A 677 13.25 38.60 -48.17
C PHE A 677 11.97 39.32 -47.70
N GLU A 678 12.00 40.64 -47.52
CA GLU A 678 10.79 41.41 -47.21
C GLU A 678 9.79 41.45 -48.38
N SER A 679 10.28 41.48 -49.63
CA SER A 679 9.44 41.41 -50.82
C SER A 679 8.75 40.05 -50.98
N ALA A 680 9.41 38.95 -50.61
CA ALA A 680 8.81 37.62 -50.59
C ALA A 680 7.77 37.47 -49.48
N LYS A 681 8.07 37.96 -48.26
CA LYS A 681 7.16 37.93 -47.09
C LYS A 681 5.85 38.70 -47.35
N ARG A 682 5.90 39.83 -48.09
CA ARG A 682 4.69 40.54 -48.54
C ARG A 682 3.93 39.84 -49.66
N LYS A 683 4.61 39.14 -50.58
CA LYS A 683 3.97 38.43 -51.71
C LYS A 683 3.24 37.15 -51.28
N THR A 684 3.77 36.39 -50.31
CA THR A 684 3.09 35.15 -49.85
C THR A 684 1.87 35.44 -48.96
N LEU A 685 1.89 36.55 -48.21
CA LEU A 685 0.74 36.99 -47.40
C LEU A 685 -0.37 37.59 -48.28
N SER A 686 -0.03 38.33 -49.34
CA SER A 686 -1.02 38.91 -50.26
C SER A 686 -1.63 37.87 -51.22
N GLN A 687 -0.86 36.87 -51.69
CA GLN A 687 -1.40 35.78 -52.52
C GLN A 687 -2.40 34.87 -51.79
N ARG A 688 -2.25 34.68 -50.46
CA ARG A 688 -3.21 33.91 -49.65
C ARG A 688 -4.45 34.70 -49.22
N LEU A 689 -4.37 36.03 -49.14
CA LEU A 689 -5.53 36.90 -48.93
C LEU A 689 -6.35 37.08 -50.22
N SER A 690 -5.71 37.09 -51.39
CA SER A 690 -6.38 37.18 -52.70
C SER A 690 -7.16 35.91 -53.07
N THR A 691 -6.73 34.72 -52.60
CA THR A 691 -7.43 33.45 -52.89
C THR A 691 -8.68 33.24 -52.02
N LYS A 692 -8.92 34.07 -51.00
CA LYS A 692 -10.15 34.05 -50.20
C LYS A 692 -11.25 35.01 -50.70
N LYS A 693 -10.95 35.93 -51.62
CA LYS A 693 -11.96 36.84 -52.18
C LYS A 693 -12.78 36.28 -53.35
N ASN A 694 -12.40 35.10 -53.88
CA ASN A 694 -13.10 34.42 -54.98
C ASN A 694 -13.80 33.11 -54.54
N ILE A 695 -14.04 32.89 -53.24
CA ILE A 695 -14.81 31.73 -52.73
C ILE A 695 -16.11 32.20 -52.02
N TYR A 696 -16.50 33.46 -52.22
CA TYR A 696 -17.86 33.94 -51.99
C TYR A 696 -18.31 34.76 -53.20
N ALA A 697 -18.51 34.05 -54.31
CA ALA A 697 -19.48 34.32 -55.36
C ALA A 697 -20.08 32.96 -55.74
#